data_AF-A0A379JH67-F1
#
_entry.id   AF-A0A379JH67-F1
#
_cell.length_a   1.000
_cell.length_b   1.000
_cell.length_c   1.000
_cell.angle_alpha   90.00
_cell.angle_beta   90.00
_cell.angle_gamma   90.00
#
_symmetry.space_group_name_H-M   'P 1'
#
loop_
_entity.id
_entity.type
_entity.pdbx_description
1 polymer ?
#
loop_
_entity_poly.entity_id
_entity_poly.type
_entity_poly.pdbx_seq_one_letter_code
_entity_poly.pdbx_strand_id
1 'polypeptide(L)'
;MSVEAFEIKKPFLRSLLEQAREGQIQLPEFQRGWVWPENNIRSLLGSVSRGFPVGTLMMLQAGGHTRFKQRPIEGVDLVGDVLATQLLLDGQQRITSLYQALMLGRPVATIDERRREVQGWFYVDINLALDDDADQDEAFRFVPADRTIRTSFGRTELDLSTMEGECQASLFPMSQVFDADDWGYQFTKLHNYAPEAIEVWQSFNKRFIKRFEQYLVPVIELPATTPREAVCQVFEKVNTGGVTLTVFELLTATYAADEFNLREHWDQCRMQWSDGKFRVLSAVSETDFLQAVTLLATYRRRETAGTADAKGGPRIGCRRVDMLRLPLDDFKKSSEEIVNGLLMAAKFLHHRNIFDVKFVPYGAQLIPLAAICAALGQAWHRYDVQQKVARWYWCGVFGELYSGTTETRFARDLPDVVDWALGRTSAEPRTVAEAQFAPGRLRTLRTRNSAAYKGVYALLLAGGARDWCSGNPINAATYFDDAIDIHHVFPQAWCAKQSLDRGIYDSVINKTPLSAYTNRHILGGSAPSSYLAKLTAMGAVDAPALRSHVATHLINPDVLLHDDFDTFIAQREAVLLDLIATAMDSGFTHADESNQVPTEELIAEGESHTVEFKASAFLDLRTNQAEAERRYIIVRTVCGFLNADGGSLFIGVEDDGNPVGLEGDMRSINVPDLDKYELRLREMIENHLSTTTAATVRVEFPAVSGKKICQVIVAPAIRPVFLKRTKALGGKGEVEFCVRRGNATVLLQGDHMERYKEEHWGHHALPRMEPEGQVGDTTDIDHLVSSPEFEMRVDGLLATAQIIDGDFTVRAGSQVRPRWTAGEHSYRGLRIHLEKAGVITVSSDGRTAVFTRDYQFKAPSAAAAMVVGRPTNGRTDWRLRGTATTFAEWERGAKGTD
;
A
#
# COMPACT_ATOMS: atom_id res chain seq x y z
N MET A 1 5.87 -24.58 54.47
CA MET A 1 7.00 -23.87 53.83
C MET A 1 6.43 -23.10 52.66
N SER A 2 6.51 -21.77 52.66
CA SER A 2 6.14 -20.96 51.50
C SER A 2 7.09 -21.31 50.37
N VAL A 3 6.57 -21.84 49.26
CA VAL A 3 7.34 -21.95 48.02
C VAL A 3 7.56 -20.52 47.56
N GLU A 4 8.77 -19.98 47.69
CA GLU A 4 9.10 -18.66 47.14
C GLU A 4 8.87 -18.70 45.63
N ALA A 5 7.91 -17.90 45.15
CA ALA A 5 7.51 -17.91 43.74
C ALA A 5 8.53 -17.18 42.83
N PHE A 6 9.41 -16.34 43.39
CA PHE A 6 10.46 -15.58 42.72
C PHE A 6 11.43 -14.97 43.74
N GLU A 7 12.64 -14.60 43.31
CA GLU A 7 13.67 -13.92 44.12
C GLU A 7 13.92 -12.50 43.60
N ILE A 8 14.28 -11.54 44.47
CA ILE A 8 14.69 -10.18 44.05
C ILE A 8 16.16 -9.96 44.38
N LYS A 9 16.98 -9.74 43.35
CA LYS A 9 18.42 -9.46 43.44
C LYS A 9 18.72 -8.00 43.08
N LYS A 10 19.87 -7.50 43.52
CA LYS A 10 20.40 -6.17 43.18
C LYS A 10 21.88 -6.26 42.76
N PRO A 11 22.21 -6.91 41.64
CA PRO A 11 23.57 -6.94 41.13
C PRO A 11 24.03 -5.57 40.63
N PHE A 12 25.35 -5.37 40.55
CA PHE A 12 25.94 -4.23 39.87
C PHE A 12 25.69 -4.32 38.35
N LEU A 13 25.47 -3.16 37.71
CA LEU A 13 25.30 -3.06 36.27
C LEU A 13 26.49 -3.69 35.53
N ARG A 14 27.72 -3.38 35.95
CA ARG A 14 28.95 -3.94 35.37
C ARG A 14 28.90 -5.47 35.33
N SER A 15 28.54 -6.11 36.45
CA SER A 15 28.45 -7.56 36.54
C SER A 15 27.39 -8.15 35.61
N LEU A 16 26.24 -7.49 35.44
CA LEU A 16 25.21 -7.93 34.49
C LEU A 16 25.70 -7.87 33.03
N LEU A 17 26.41 -6.80 32.67
CA LEU A 17 26.94 -6.62 31.32
C LEU A 17 28.08 -7.61 31.03
N GLU A 18 28.94 -7.89 32.01
CA GLU A 18 29.98 -8.92 31.93
C GLU A 18 29.38 -10.33 31.76
N GLN A 19 28.35 -10.68 32.54
CA GLN A 19 27.63 -11.96 32.41
C GLN A 19 26.96 -12.10 31.04
N ALA A 20 26.42 -11.01 30.48
CA ALA A 20 25.85 -11.01 29.14
C ALA A 20 26.93 -11.18 28.06
N ARG A 21 28.09 -10.52 28.21
CA ARG A 21 29.26 -10.67 27.33
C ARG A 21 29.78 -12.10 27.30
N GLU A 22 29.78 -12.78 28.44
CA GLU A 22 30.24 -14.16 28.59
C GLU A 22 29.21 -15.21 28.15
N GLY A 23 27.99 -14.78 27.78
CA GLY A 23 26.92 -15.68 27.36
C GLY A 23 26.20 -16.37 28.53
N GLN A 24 26.42 -15.95 29.77
CA GLN A 24 25.69 -16.46 30.94
C GLN A 24 24.26 -15.92 30.99
N ILE A 25 24.08 -14.64 30.63
CA ILE A 25 22.76 -14.03 30.40
C ILE A 25 22.50 -14.01 28.90
N GLN A 26 21.45 -14.70 28.47
CA GLN A 26 21.02 -14.73 27.06
C GLN A 26 19.54 -14.36 26.92
N LEU A 27 19.11 -14.17 25.68
CA LEU A 27 17.71 -13.92 25.34
C LEU A 27 17.06 -15.22 24.88
N PRO A 28 15.82 -15.50 25.27
CA PRO A 28 15.00 -16.47 24.55
C PRO A 28 14.85 -16.06 23.07
N GLU A 29 15.01 -17.01 22.15
CA GLU A 29 14.99 -16.77 20.70
C GLU A 29 13.65 -16.18 20.21
N PHE A 30 12.56 -16.44 20.94
CA PHE A 30 11.24 -15.88 20.59
C PHE A 30 11.14 -14.36 20.80
N GLN A 31 12.08 -13.72 21.51
CA GLN A 31 12.10 -12.26 21.67
C GLN A 31 12.57 -11.54 20.39
N ARG A 32 12.00 -10.37 20.12
CA ARG A 32 12.33 -9.52 18.95
C ARG A 32 13.81 -9.14 18.92
N GLY A 33 14.31 -8.79 17.74
CA GLY A 33 15.60 -8.08 17.61
C GLY A 33 15.63 -6.80 18.44
N TRP A 34 16.83 -6.29 18.71
CA TRP A 34 16.97 -5.00 19.38
C TRP A 34 16.56 -3.86 18.43
N VAL A 35 15.65 -2.99 18.87
CA VAL A 35 15.09 -1.91 18.03
C VAL A 35 14.82 -0.71 18.94
N TRP A 36 15.89 0.02 19.27
CA TRP A 36 15.79 1.15 20.19
C TRP A 36 16.53 2.37 19.64
N PRO A 37 15.82 3.49 19.34
CA PRO A 37 16.44 4.66 18.75
C PRO A 37 17.57 5.25 19.59
N GLU A 38 18.54 5.88 18.92
CA GLU A 38 19.70 6.51 19.59
C GLU A 38 19.31 7.45 20.75
N ASN A 39 18.21 8.21 20.61
CA ASN A 39 17.73 9.12 21.65
C ASN A 39 17.25 8.40 22.91
N ASN A 40 16.66 7.21 22.76
CA ASN A 40 16.26 6.39 23.92
C ASN A 40 17.49 5.85 24.65
N ILE A 41 18.55 5.50 23.91
CA ILE A 41 19.81 5.04 24.48
C ILE A 41 20.46 6.19 25.28
N ARG A 42 20.49 7.42 24.72
CA ARG A 42 20.99 8.61 25.43
C ARG A 42 20.22 8.88 26.73
N SER A 43 18.90 8.85 26.68
CA SER A 43 18.07 9.08 27.88
C SER A 43 18.26 7.96 28.93
N LEU A 44 18.50 6.72 28.48
CA LEU A 44 18.87 5.63 29.39
C LEU A 44 20.23 5.89 30.06
N LEU A 45 21.25 6.30 29.29
CA LEU A 45 22.56 6.67 29.83
C LEU A 45 22.46 7.84 30.82
N GLY A 46 21.66 8.87 30.51
CA GLY A 46 21.39 9.99 31.42
C GLY A 46 20.63 9.59 32.68
N SER A 47 19.78 8.58 32.62
CA SER A 47 19.14 8.02 33.82
C SER A 47 20.15 7.31 34.72
N VAL A 48 21.06 6.52 34.15
CA VAL A 48 22.14 5.84 34.89
C VAL A 48 23.13 6.87 35.47
N SER A 49 23.53 7.90 34.73
CA SER A 49 24.44 8.95 35.21
C SER A 49 23.86 9.75 36.38
N ARG A 50 22.53 9.84 36.48
CA ARG A 50 21.83 10.47 37.62
C ARG A 50 21.59 9.53 38.79
N GLY A 51 21.85 8.23 38.63
CA GLY A 51 21.47 7.22 39.62
C GLY A 51 19.96 6.99 39.69
N PHE A 52 19.20 7.43 38.70
CA PHE A 52 17.76 7.23 38.65
C PHE A 52 17.41 5.79 38.28
N PRO A 53 16.32 5.21 38.84
CA PRO A 53 15.93 3.85 38.52
C PRO A 53 15.62 3.68 37.03
N VAL A 54 16.33 2.78 36.34
CA VAL A 54 16.07 2.41 34.94
C VAL A 54 15.01 1.30 34.80
N GLY A 55 14.24 1.06 35.87
CA GLY A 55 13.27 -0.02 36.00
C GLY A 55 13.90 -1.35 36.42
N THR A 56 13.04 -2.35 36.63
CA THR A 56 13.42 -3.71 37.05
C THR A 56 13.68 -4.59 35.82
N LEU A 57 14.61 -5.54 35.93
CA LEU A 57 14.80 -6.61 34.95
C LEU A 57 14.09 -7.88 35.41
N MET A 58 13.66 -8.71 34.48
CA MET A 58 13.11 -10.01 34.79
C MET A 58 13.91 -11.11 34.12
N MET A 59 14.30 -12.14 34.87
CA MET A 59 15.11 -13.25 34.38
C MET A 59 14.50 -14.59 34.78
N LEU A 60 14.76 -15.63 33.98
CA LEU A 60 14.41 -17.02 34.25
C LEU A 60 15.69 -17.83 34.45
N GLN A 61 15.81 -18.57 35.55
CA GLN A 61 16.90 -19.52 35.72
C GLN A 61 16.83 -20.63 34.66
N ALA A 62 17.95 -20.88 33.99
CA ALA A 62 18.07 -21.96 33.01
C ALA A 62 18.23 -23.33 33.69
N GLY A 63 18.01 -24.41 32.93
CA GLY A 63 18.24 -25.79 33.41
C GLY A 63 17.03 -26.53 33.98
N GLY A 64 15.81 -25.99 33.83
CA GLY A 64 14.56 -26.61 34.27
C GLY A 64 13.80 -27.38 33.18
N HIS A 65 12.54 -27.73 33.46
CA HIS A 65 11.67 -28.43 32.50
C HIS A 65 11.31 -27.59 31.27
N THR A 66 11.32 -26.26 31.42
CA THR A 66 11.04 -25.31 30.34
C THR A 66 12.32 -25.04 29.56
N ARG A 67 12.42 -25.56 28.32
CA ARG A 67 13.52 -25.26 27.40
C ARG A 67 13.09 -24.25 26.36
N PHE A 68 13.76 -23.10 26.31
CA PHE A 68 13.67 -22.15 25.21
C PHE A 68 14.98 -22.20 24.43
N LYS A 69 14.90 -22.14 23.10
CA LYS A 69 16.09 -21.84 22.31
C LYS A 69 16.60 -20.47 22.71
N GLN A 70 17.91 -20.33 22.84
CA GLN A 70 18.57 -19.16 23.39
C GLN A 70 19.43 -18.50 22.32
N ARG A 71 19.61 -17.18 22.43
CA ARG A 71 20.53 -16.41 21.61
C ARG A 71 21.23 -15.36 22.48
N PRO A 72 22.50 -15.03 22.18
CA PRO A 72 23.19 -13.94 22.88
C PRO A 72 22.46 -12.61 22.69
N ILE A 73 22.70 -11.66 23.61
CA ILE A 73 22.30 -10.27 23.39
C ILE A 73 23.01 -9.71 22.16
N GLU A 74 22.37 -8.76 21.48
CA GLU A 74 22.91 -8.21 20.24
C GLU A 74 24.28 -7.55 20.45
N GLY A 75 25.23 -7.88 19.58
CA GLY A 75 26.61 -7.40 19.64
C GLY A 75 27.60 -8.34 20.35
N VAL A 76 27.14 -9.37 21.07
CA VAL A 76 28.00 -10.39 21.69
C VAL A 76 28.30 -11.52 20.72
N ASP A 77 29.59 -11.73 20.45
CA ASP A 77 30.10 -12.82 19.63
C ASP A 77 30.64 -13.94 20.54
N LEU A 78 29.90 -15.04 20.68
CA LEU A 78 30.28 -16.19 21.51
C LEU A 78 31.11 -17.20 20.72
N VAL A 79 32.17 -17.72 21.33
CA VAL A 79 32.97 -18.83 20.76
C VAL A 79 32.41 -20.16 21.28
N GLY A 80 31.61 -20.84 20.45
CA GLY A 80 30.99 -22.13 20.78
C GLY A 80 29.63 -22.01 21.48
N ASP A 81 29.04 -23.17 21.81
CA ASP A 81 27.72 -23.26 22.46
C ASP A 81 27.82 -23.03 23.97
N VAL A 82 27.88 -21.76 24.38
CA VAL A 82 27.77 -21.41 25.80
C VAL A 82 26.30 -21.52 26.22
N LEU A 83 26.02 -22.37 27.22
CA LEU A 83 24.69 -22.47 27.81
C LEU A 83 24.44 -21.31 28.77
N ALA A 84 23.31 -20.62 28.59
CA ALA A 84 22.91 -19.57 29.52
C ALA A 84 22.60 -20.15 30.90
N THR A 85 22.98 -19.44 31.95
CA THR A 85 22.53 -19.71 33.33
C THR A 85 21.22 -18.96 33.61
N GLN A 86 20.97 -17.86 32.90
CA GLN A 86 19.78 -17.03 33.01
C GLN A 86 19.29 -16.56 31.65
N LEU A 87 17.97 -16.59 31.46
CA LEU A 87 17.30 -16.02 30.30
C LEU A 87 16.64 -14.69 30.68
N LEU A 88 17.07 -13.60 30.04
CA LEU A 88 16.49 -12.27 30.24
C LEU A 88 15.11 -12.22 29.59
N LEU A 89 14.05 -12.14 30.41
CA LEU A 89 12.66 -12.07 29.98
C LEU A 89 12.17 -10.63 29.79
N ASP A 90 12.59 -9.70 30.65
CA ASP A 90 12.26 -8.28 30.47
C ASP A 90 13.48 -7.40 30.70
N GLY A 91 13.55 -6.33 29.91
CA GLY A 91 14.67 -5.40 29.91
C GLY A 91 15.72 -5.66 28.84
N GLN A 92 15.41 -6.49 27.83
CA GLN A 92 16.26 -6.69 26.65
C GLN A 92 16.76 -5.36 26.08
N GLN A 93 15.85 -4.43 25.75
CA GLN A 93 16.22 -3.16 25.12
C GLN A 93 17.19 -2.35 26.00
N ARG A 94 17.04 -2.41 27.34
CA ARG A 94 17.91 -1.70 28.29
C ARG A 94 19.29 -2.34 28.40
N ILE A 95 19.35 -3.65 28.67
CA ILE A 95 20.61 -4.36 28.83
C ILE A 95 21.41 -4.40 27.53
N THR A 96 20.76 -4.66 26.39
CA THR A 96 21.44 -4.64 25.09
C THR A 96 21.99 -3.25 24.78
N SER A 97 21.23 -2.18 25.04
CA SER A 97 21.73 -0.82 24.77
C SER A 97 22.87 -0.40 25.68
N LEU A 98 22.82 -0.75 26.97
CA LEU A 98 23.92 -0.48 27.91
C LEU A 98 25.16 -1.30 27.55
N TYR A 99 24.99 -2.57 27.17
CA TYR A 99 26.10 -3.37 26.66
C TYR A 99 26.72 -2.74 25.41
N GLN A 100 25.87 -2.37 24.44
CA GLN A 100 26.33 -1.77 23.18
C GLN A 100 27.05 -0.43 23.39
N ALA A 101 26.51 0.45 24.23
CA ALA A 101 27.12 1.75 24.49
C ALA A 101 28.39 1.69 25.36
N LEU A 102 28.47 0.74 26.31
CA LEU A 102 29.49 0.74 27.36
C LEU A 102 30.58 -0.32 27.21
N MET A 103 30.34 -1.43 26.49
CA MET A 103 31.25 -2.59 26.46
C MET A 103 31.53 -3.19 25.08
N LEU A 104 30.75 -2.84 24.04
CA LEU A 104 30.85 -3.44 22.71
C LEU A 104 32.20 -3.20 22.01
N GLY A 105 32.82 -2.04 22.23
CA GLY A 105 34.13 -1.70 21.65
C GLY A 105 34.15 -1.44 20.14
N ARG A 106 32.99 -1.38 19.47
CA ARG A 106 32.80 -1.00 18.04
C ARG A 106 31.61 -0.04 17.91
N PRO A 107 31.44 0.68 16.77
CA PRO A 107 30.30 1.57 16.57
C PRO A 107 28.97 0.83 16.76
N VAL A 108 28.05 1.44 17.51
CA VAL A 108 26.71 0.95 17.80
C VAL A 108 25.83 1.15 16.56
N ALA A 109 25.27 0.07 16.03
CA ALA A 109 24.39 0.09 14.86
C ALA A 109 22.93 0.14 15.28
N THR A 110 22.30 1.31 15.25
CA THR A 110 20.94 1.55 15.76
C THR A 110 20.06 2.26 14.72
N ILE A 111 18.91 2.81 15.14
CA ILE A 111 18.01 3.61 14.32
C ILE A 111 17.88 5.04 14.85
N ASP A 112 17.60 5.97 13.94
CA ASP A 112 17.22 7.34 14.30
C ASP A 112 15.70 7.47 14.57
N GLU A 113 15.24 8.68 14.91
CA GLU A 113 13.81 8.97 15.13
C GLU A 113 12.91 8.68 13.91
N ARG A 114 13.50 8.64 12.71
CA ARG A 114 12.81 8.34 11.44
C ARG A 114 12.94 6.87 11.04
N ARG A 115 13.45 6.01 11.93
CA ARG A 115 13.70 4.58 11.70
C ARG A 115 14.69 4.29 10.58
N ARG A 116 15.62 5.20 10.31
CA ARG A 116 16.75 4.95 9.40
C ARG A 116 17.88 4.33 10.19
N GLU A 117 18.56 3.34 9.60
CA GLU A 117 19.73 2.72 10.19
C GLU A 117 20.90 3.72 10.26
N VAL A 118 21.55 3.78 11.42
CA VAL A 118 22.67 4.67 11.73
C VAL A 118 23.72 3.91 12.53
N GLN A 119 24.99 4.30 12.41
CA GLN A 119 26.10 3.71 13.17
C GLN A 119 26.97 4.79 13.80
N GLY A 120 27.31 4.62 15.08
CA GLY A 120 28.03 5.65 15.81
C GLY A 120 28.46 5.29 17.23
N TRP A 121 29.06 6.25 17.91
CA TRP A 121 29.63 6.14 19.25
C TRP A 121 28.89 7.07 20.21
N PHE A 122 28.70 6.63 21.45
CA PHE A 122 28.15 7.49 22.51
C PHE A 122 29.29 8.18 23.26
N TYR A 123 29.24 9.51 23.29
CA TYR A 123 30.13 10.37 24.06
C TYR A 123 29.35 11.13 25.11
N VAL A 124 30.04 11.58 26.15
CA VAL A 124 29.51 12.56 27.12
C VAL A 124 30.43 13.78 27.16
N ASP A 125 29.83 14.97 27.12
CA ASP A 125 30.51 16.24 27.35
C ASP A 125 30.74 16.42 28.85
N ILE A 126 32.02 16.44 29.24
CA ILE A 126 32.42 16.49 30.65
C ILE A 126 31.91 17.77 31.32
N ASN A 127 31.94 18.90 30.61
CA ASN A 127 31.55 20.18 31.18
C ASN A 127 30.05 20.21 31.43
N LEU A 128 29.24 19.77 30.46
CA LEU A 128 27.79 19.66 30.64
C LEU A 128 27.41 18.60 31.68
N ALA A 129 28.15 17.51 31.79
CA ALA A 129 27.91 16.47 32.79
C ALA A 129 28.20 16.92 34.22
N LEU A 130 29.07 17.92 34.40
CA LEU A 130 29.43 18.51 35.70
C LEU A 130 28.62 19.73 36.09
N ASP A 131 27.90 20.32 35.12
CA ASP A 131 26.98 21.44 35.33
C ASP A 131 25.68 20.95 35.98
N ASP A 132 25.34 21.51 37.14
CA ASP A 132 24.14 21.14 37.89
C ASP A 132 22.86 21.77 37.31
N ASP A 133 22.98 22.81 36.47
CA ASP A 133 21.86 23.52 35.83
C ASP A 133 21.58 23.01 34.40
N ALA A 134 22.46 22.18 33.83
CA ALA A 134 22.32 21.63 32.49
C ALA A 134 21.39 20.41 32.44
N ASP A 135 20.69 20.21 31.31
CA ASP A 135 20.00 18.96 31.05
C ASP A 135 21.02 17.85 30.76
N GLN A 136 21.11 16.88 31.67
CA GLN A 136 22.00 15.73 31.55
C GLN A 136 21.75 14.91 30.27
N ASP A 137 20.54 14.92 29.71
CA ASP A 137 20.26 14.22 28.44
C ASP A 137 20.97 14.93 27.26
N GLU A 138 21.20 16.24 27.35
CA GLU A 138 21.97 17.04 26.37
C GLU A 138 23.48 16.83 26.48
N ALA A 139 23.99 16.35 27.62
CA ALA A 139 25.41 16.05 27.81
C ALA A 139 25.88 14.86 26.94
N PHE A 140 24.97 13.94 26.59
CA PHE A 140 25.30 12.81 25.72
C PHE A 140 25.24 13.17 24.24
N ARG A 141 26.18 12.67 23.44
CA ARG A 141 26.21 12.86 21.99
C ARG A 141 26.35 11.52 21.28
N PHE A 142 25.63 11.36 20.17
CA PHE A 142 25.84 10.26 19.24
C PHE A 142 26.68 10.75 18.06
N VAL A 143 27.90 10.24 17.96
CA VAL A 143 28.91 10.68 16.98
C VAL A 143 29.02 9.62 15.88
N PRO A 144 29.14 9.98 14.58
CA PRO A 144 29.27 9.01 13.49
C PRO A 144 30.40 7.98 13.69
N ALA A 145 30.30 6.84 13.00
CA ALA A 145 31.24 5.71 13.14
C ALA A 145 32.72 6.08 12.92
N ASP A 146 33.01 7.04 12.05
CA ASP A 146 34.36 7.60 11.78
C ASP A 146 34.82 8.63 12.81
N ARG A 147 34.04 8.83 13.89
CA ARG A 147 34.28 9.77 14.99
C ARG A 147 34.46 11.23 14.55
N THR A 148 33.97 11.58 13.36
CA THR A 148 34.12 12.93 12.81
C THR A 148 32.76 13.62 12.67
N ILE A 149 32.58 14.77 13.32
CA ILE A 149 31.40 15.62 13.17
C ILE A 149 31.64 16.58 12.01
N ARG A 150 30.68 16.67 11.09
CA ARG A 150 30.75 17.50 9.89
C ARG A 150 29.58 18.48 9.83
N THR A 151 29.84 19.68 9.33
CA THR A 151 28.84 20.70 9.03
C THR A 151 27.90 20.26 7.89
N SER A 152 26.78 20.98 7.70
CA SER A 152 25.80 20.73 6.61
C SER A 152 26.40 20.81 5.19
N PHE A 153 27.58 21.42 5.04
CA PHE A 153 28.32 21.52 3.77
C PHE A 153 29.45 20.49 3.65
N GLY A 154 29.53 19.51 4.56
CA GLY A 154 30.49 18.41 4.52
C GLY A 154 31.89 18.73 5.05
N ARG A 155 32.13 19.93 5.60
CA ARG A 155 33.41 20.28 6.24
C ARG A 155 33.49 19.70 7.64
N THR A 156 34.64 19.13 8.01
CA THR A 156 34.94 18.67 9.37
C THR A 156 34.86 19.82 10.36
N GLU A 157 34.02 19.65 11.38
CA GLU A 157 33.81 20.57 12.49
C GLU A 157 34.56 20.10 13.72
N LEU A 158 34.53 18.80 14.01
CA LEU A 158 35.20 18.19 15.15
C LEU A 158 35.70 16.79 14.79
N ASP A 159 36.94 16.48 15.15
CA ASP A 159 37.57 15.17 14.93
C ASP A 159 37.89 14.50 16.27
N LEU A 160 37.20 13.41 16.56
CA LEU A 160 37.34 12.59 17.77
C LEU A 160 37.96 11.22 17.46
N SER A 161 38.58 11.07 16.28
CA SER A 161 39.21 9.81 15.86
C SER A 161 40.46 9.46 16.68
N THR A 162 41.01 10.42 17.43
CA THR A 162 42.17 10.25 18.31
C THR A 162 41.82 10.61 19.76
N MET A 163 42.49 9.94 20.70
CA MET A 163 42.39 10.23 22.14
C MET A 163 42.71 11.70 22.46
N GLU A 164 43.68 12.29 21.77
CA GLU A 164 44.05 13.70 21.93
C GLU A 164 42.90 14.63 21.51
N GLY A 165 42.24 14.35 20.37
CA GLY A 165 41.07 15.09 19.91
C GLY A 165 39.87 14.97 20.87
N GLU A 166 39.64 13.78 21.42
CA GLU A 166 38.62 13.54 22.47
C GLU A 166 38.88 14.39 23.73
N CYS A 167 40.12 14.36 24.23
CA CYS A 167 40.54 15.14 25.40
C CYS A 167 40.43 16.64 25.15
N GLN A 168 40.91 17.12 23.99
CA GLN A 168 40.87 18.54 23.63
C GLN A 168 39.43 19.06 23.51
N ALA A 169 38.50 18.21 23.06
CA ALA A 169 37.08 18.51 22.98
C ALA A 169 36.33 18.33 24.32
N SER A 170 36.98 17.79 25.36
CA SER A 170 36.34 17.38 26.62
C SER A 170 35.15 16.42 26.41
N LEU A 171 35.25 15.56 25.39
CA LEU A 171 34.23 14.54 25.08
C LEU A 171 34.76 13.16 25.46
N PHE A 172 34.19 12.59 26.52
CA PHE A 172 34.56 11.28 27.02
C PHE A 172 33.79 10.16 26.31
N PRO A 173 34.45 9.13 25.75
CA PRO A 173 33.78 8.00 25.12
C PRO A 173 33.15 7.06 26.15
N MET A 174 31.84 6.84 26.06
CA MET A 174 31.11 5.99 27.02
C MET A 174 31.56 4.53 27.01
N SER A 175 32.17 4.06 25.93
CA SER A 175 32.77 2.73 25.85
C SER A 175 33.97 2.52 26.78
N GLN A 176 34.51 3.59 27.38
CA GLN A 176 35.62 3.53 28.34
C GLN A 176 35.18 3.77 29.79
N VAL A 177 33.86 3.85 30.07
CA VAL A 177 33.37 4.24 31.40
C VAL A 177 33.81 3.30 32.53
N PHE A 178 34.07 2.03 32.23
CA PHE A 178 34.52 1.04 33.22
C PHE A 178 36.04 0.90 33.33
N ASP A 179 36.79 1.58 32.45
CA ASP A 179 38.25 1.51 32.29
C ASP A 179 38.83 2.91 31.95
N ALA A 180 38.42 3.91 32.73
CA ALA A 180 38.59 5.34 32.39
C ALA A 180 39.95 5.95 32.75
N ASP A 181 40.82 5.20 33.44
CA ASP A 181 42.06 5.72 34.04
C ASP A 181 43.05 6.26 33.00
N ASP A 182 43.25 5.56 31.87
CA ASP A 182 44.18 5.99 30.82
C ASP A 182 43.69 7.29 30.16
N TRP A 183 42.39 7.39 29.87
CA TRP A 183 41.78 8.60 29.32
C TRP A 183 42.00 9.81 30.25
N GLY A 184 41.74 9.63 31.55
CA GLY A 184 41.95 10.67 32.56
C GLY A 184 43.40 11.13 32.68
N TYR A 185 44.34 10.19 32.59
CA TYR A 185 45.76 10.50 32.56
C TYR A 185 46.13 11.32 31.32
N GLN A 186 45.65 10.95 30.13
CA GLN A 186 45.92 11.73 28.91
C GLN A 186 45.27 13.12 28.95
N PHE A 187 44.04 13.24 29.46
CA PHE A 187 43.36 14.53 29.63
C PHE A 187 44.18 15.49 30.51
N THR A 188 44.56 15.04 31.71
CA THR A 188 45.37 15.87 32.62
C THR A 188 46.76 16.18 32.05
N LYS A 189 47.39 15.24 31.34
CA LYS A 189 48.68 15.45 30.66
C LYS A 189 48.58 16.47 29.52
N LEU A 190 47.55 16.42 28.68
CA LEU A 190 47.31 17.38 27.59
C LEU A 190 47.16 18.80 28.13
N HIS A 191 46.55 18.94 29.30
CA HIS A 191 46.42 20.20 30.04
C HIS A 191 47.65 20.51 30.92
N ASN A 192 48.81 19.92 30.66
CA ASN A 192 50.07 20.13 31.39
C ASN A 192 49.95 19.96 32.92
N TYR A 193 49.08 19.06 33.37
CA TYR A 193 48.78 18.83 34.78
C TYR A 193 48.32 20.09 35.53
N ALA A 194 47.63 21.00 34.83
CA ALA A 194 47.02 22.18 35.45
C ALA A 194 46.07 21.76 36.59
N PRO A 195 46.15 22.38 37.79
CA PRO A 195 45.30 22.04 38.92
C PRO A 195 43.81 22.00 38.58
N GLU A 196 43.35 22.92 37.73
CA GLU A 196 41.96 23.03 37.27
C GLU A 196 41.54 21.79 36.46
N ALA A 197 42.39 21.32 35.55
CA ALA A 197 42.11 20.13 34.74
C ALA A 197 42.10 18.85 35.59
N ILE A 198 42.97 18.77 36.60
CA ILE A 198 42.97 17.67 37.58
C ILE A 198 41.67 17.69 38.39
N GLU A 199 41.22 18.86 38.84
CA GLU A 199 39.98 19.02 39.60
C GLU A 199 38.74 18.66 38.76
N VAL A 200 38.70 19.08 37.49
CA VAL A 200 37.64 18.70 36.54
C VAL A 200 37.59 17.18 36.37
N TRP A 201 38.73 16.53 36.11
CA TRP A 201 38.79 15.07 35.97
C TRP A 201 38.36 14.34 37.26
N GLN A 202 38.88 14.76 38.41
CA GLN A 202 38.52 14.15 39.70
C GLN A 202 37.03 14.31 39.99
N SER A 203 36.47 15.48 39.69
CA SER A 203 35.04 15.76 39.82
C SER A 203 34.22 14.89 38.89
N PHE A 204 34.61 14.76 37.62
CA PHE A 204 33.93 13.92 36.64
C PHE A 204 33.98 12.44 37.05
N ASN A 205 35.16 11.94 37.44
CA ASN A 205 35.32 10.58 37.91
C ASN A 205 34.41 10.30 39.12
N LYS A 206 34.45 11.15 40.14
CA LYS A 206 33.68 10.98 41.38
C LYS A 206 32.17 11.15 41.19
N ARG A 207 31.74 12.17 40.44
CA ARG A 207 30.32 12.54 40.30
C ARG A 207 29.60 11.79 39.18
N PHE A 208 30.32 11.38 38.13
CA PHE A 208 29.76 10.73 36.95
C PHE A 208 30.20 9.26 36.83
N ILE A 209 31.49 8.98 36.65
CA ILE A 209 31.99 7.61 36.36
C ILE A 209 31.63 6.63 37.49
N LYS A 210 31.87 7.00 38.75
CA LYS A 210 31.55 6.14 39.91
C LYS A 210 30.07 5.77 40.00
N ARG A 211 29.15 6.56 39.43
CA ARG A 211 27.72 6.21 39.40
C ARG A 211 27.44 5.05 38.48
N PHE A 212 28.15 4.91 37.35
CA PHE A 212 28.04 3.75 36.47
C PHE A 212 28.65 2.49 37.09
N GLU A 213 29.82 2.62 37.72
CA GLU A 213 30.49 1.50 38.39
C GLU A 213 29.67 0.92 39.55
N GLN A 214 29.00 1.79 40.31
CA GLN A 214 28.25 1.43 41.52
C GLN A 214 26.75 1.28 41.28
N TYR A 215 26.28 1.39 40.04
CA TYR A 215 24.86 1.32 39.72
C TYR A 215 24.30 -0.07 40.02
N LEU A 216 23.26 -0.15 40.84
CA LEU A 216 22.57 -1.40 41.17
C LEU A 216 21.28 -1.52 40.37
N VAL A 217 21.09 -2.66 39.71
CA VAL A 217 19.90 -2.93 38.90
C VAL A 217 18.99 -3.89 39.65
N PRO A 218 17.72 -3.55 39.93
CA PRO A 218 16.76 -4.50 40.49
C PRO A 218 16.47 -5.62 39.49
N VAL A 219 16.63 -6.88 39.90
CA VAL A 219 16.35 -8.07 39.09
C VAL A 219 15.34 -8.96 39.81
N ILE A 220 14.23 -9.28 39.16
CA ILE A 220 13.29 -10.32 39.59
C ILE A 220 13.68 -11.61 38.87
N GLU A 221 14.01 -12.65 39.63
CA GLU A 221 14.40 -13.95 39.10
C GLU A 221 13.30 -14.99 39.33
N LEU A 222 12.89 -15.65 38.23
CA LEU A 222 11.95 -16.76 38.24
C LEU A 222 12.72 -18.09 38.33
N PRO A 223 12.29 -19.05 39.17
CA PRO A 223 12.93 -20.36 39.29
C PRO A 223 12.86 -21.17 37.98
N ALA A 224 13.82 -22.08 37.78
CA ALA A 224 13.85 -22.97 36.62
C ALA A 224 12.64 -23.92 36.56
N THR A 225 11.97 -24.15 37.69
CA THR A 225 10.73 -24.95 37.79
C THR A 225 9.48 -24.22 37.32
N THR A 226 9.58 -22.94 36.94
CA THR A 226 8.43 -22.14 36.47
C THR A 226 7.85 -22.73 35.18
N PRO A 227 6.54 -23.06 35.15
CA PRO A 227 5.90 -23.60 33.95
C PRO A 227 5.97 -22.61 32.77
N ARG A 228 6.16 -23.13 31.55
CA ARG A 228 6.26 -22.32 30.32
C ARG A 228 5.11 -21.32 30.14
N GLU A 229 3.89 -21.77 30.39
CA GLU A 229 2.67 -20.94 30.27
C GLU A 229 2.70 -19.77 31.25
N ALA A 230 3.16 -20.00 32.48
CA ALA A 230 3.33 -18.95 33.48
C ALA A 230 4.41 -17.95 33.05
N VAL A 231 5.53 -18.43 32.47
CA VAL A 231 6.57 -17.56 31.90
C VAL A 231 5.98 -16.67 30.81
N CYS A 232 5.25 -17.22 29.84
CA CYS A 232 4.61 -16.44 28.77
C CYS A 232 3.58 -15.44 29.30
N GLN A 233 2.77 -15.81 30.30
CA GLN A 233 1.78 -14.90 30.91
C GLN A 233 2.43 -13.77 31.70
N VAL A 234 3.48 -14.08 32.48
CA VAL A 234 4.27 -13.07 33.20
C VAL A 234 4.91 -12.12 32.18
N PHE A 235 5.47 -12.67 31.10
CA PHE A 235 6.03 -11.90 30.01
C PHE A 235 5.00 -10.95 29.38
N GLU A 236 3.80 -11.43 29.06
CA GLU A 236 2.70 -10.62 28.49
C GLU A 236 2.28 -9.49 29.44
N LYS A 237 2.14 -9.79 30.74
CA LYS A 237 1.68 -8.83 31.75
C LYS A 237 2.73 -7.76 32.06
N VAL A 238 4.01 -8.14 32.18
CA VAL A 238 5.10 -7.21 32.50
C VAL A 238 5.41 -6.29 31.33
N ASN A 239 5.25 -6.76 30.09
CA ASN A 239 5.43 -5.97 28.87
C ASN A 239 4.22 -5.06 28.51
N THR A 240 3.22 -4.91 29.38
CA THR A 240 2.08 -4.01 29.13
C THR A 240 2.45 -2.51 29.10
N GLY A 241 3.58 -2.13 29.70
CA GLY A 241 4.16 -0.78 29.59
C GLY A 241 5.23 -0.62 28.48
N GLY A 242 5.60 -1.72 27.81
CA GLY A 242 6.61 -1.77 26.74
C GLY A 242 6.01 -2.14 25.37
N VAL A 243 6.84 -2.59 24.44
CA VAL A 243 6.36 -3.08 23.14
C VAL A 243 5.65 -4.43 23.34
N THR A 244 4.32 -4.45 23.31
CA THR A 244 3.50 -5.65 23.56
C THR A 244 3.84 -6.78 22.58
N LEU A 245 3.93 -8.03 23.07
CA LEU A 245 4.16 -9.20 22.23
C LEU A 245 3.11 -9.35 21.13
N THR A 246 3.58 -9.59 19.90
CA THR A 246 2.70 -9.90 18.77
C THR A 246 2.16 -11.33 18.91
N VAL A 247 1.10 -11.64 18.18
CA VAL A 247 0.58 -13.02 18.09
C VAL A 247 1.64 -13.96 17.52
N PHE A 248 2.45 -13.47 16.59
CA PHE A 248 3.56 -14.21 16.00
C PHE A 248 4.59 -14.66 17.04
N GLU A 249 5.02 -13.76 17.95
CA GLU A 249 5.98 -14.12 19.00
C GLU A 249 5.45 -15.20 19.96
N LEU A 250 4.17 -15.11 20.32
CA LEU A 250 3.53 -16.08 21.21
C LEU A 250 3.41 -17.46 20.56
N LEU A 251 3.07 -17.49 19.25
CA LEU A 251 3.07 -18.72 18.49
C LEU A 251 4.47 -19.30 18.30
N THR A 252 5.49 -18.46 18.05
CA THR A 252 6.90 -18.91 18.01
C THR A 252 7.27 -19.59 19.32
N ALA A 253 6.94 -18.98 20.46
CA ALA A 253 7.21 -19.60 21.77
C ALA A 253 6.44 -20.91 21.96
N THR A 254 5.20 -20.99 21.46
CA THR A 254 4.34 -22.17 21.58
C THR A 254 4.88 -23.33 20.72
N TYR A 255 5.10 -23.09 19.43
CA TYR A 255 5.58 -24.09 18.46
C TYR A 255 7.03 -24.53 18.69
N ALA A 256 7.84 -23.73 19.38
CA ALA A 256 9.18 -24.15 19.79
C ALA A 256 9.18 -25.37 20.73
N ALA A 257 8.07 -25.68 21.44
CA ALA A 257 7.98 -26.93 22.21
C ALA A 257 8.02 -28.17 21.32
N ASP A 258 7.53 -28.03 20.09
CA ASP A 258 7.47 -29.10 19.10
C ASP A 258 8.67 -28.99 18.12
N GLU A 259 9.77 -28.39 18.58
CA GLU A 259 11.02 -28.17 17.84
C GLU A 259 10.84 -27.41 16.51
N PHE A 260 9.80 -26.57 16.41
CA PHE A 260 9.51 -25.81 15.20
C PHE A 260 9.85 -24.32 15.35
N ASN A 261 10.71 -23.82 14.47
CA ASN A 261 11.08 -22.40 14.40
C ASN A 261 10.18 -21.64 13.43
N LEU A 262 9.15 -20.98 13.96
CA LEU A 262 8.19 -20.22 13.16
C LEU A 262 8.84 -19.03 12.42
N ARG A 263 9.88 -18.41 12.98
CA ARG A 263 10.58 -17.27 12.35
C ARG A 263 11.36 -17.71 11.12
N GLU A 264 12.12 -18.79 11.26
CA GLU A 264 12.87 -19.37 10.13
C GLU A 264 11.93 -19.83 9.02
N HIS A 265 10.81 -20.49 9.37
CA HIS A 265 9.79 -20.88 8.40
C HIS A 265 9.16 -19.69 7.68
N TRP A 266 8.86 -18.61 8.41
CA TRP A 266 8.37 -17.38 7.81
C TRP A 266 9.39 -16.78 6.84
N ASP A 267 10.67 -16.71 7.22
CA ASP A 267 11.72 -16.17 6.36
C ASP A 267 11.86 -17.02 5.07
N GLN A 268 11.81 -18.35 5.19
CA GLN A 268 11.77 -19.28 4.05
C GLN A 268 10.56 -19.04 3.13
N CYS A 269 9.37 -18.86 3.70
CA CYS A 269 8.17 -18.54 2.93
C CYS A 269 8.33 -17.21 2.20
N ARG A 270 8.76 -16.17 2.92
CA ARG A 270 8.93 -14.80 2.39
C ARG A 270 9.95 -14.74 1.26
N MET A 271 11.00 -15.54 1.32
CA MET A 271 12.00 -15.62 0.26
C MET A 271 11.38 -15.96 -1.10
N GLN A 272 10.27 -16.73 -1.15
CA GLN A 272 9.61 -17.11 -2.40
C GLN A 272 9.04 -15.94 -3.20
N TRP A 273 8.84 -14.77 -2.58
CA TRP A 273 8.37 -13.56 -3.25
C TRP A 273 9.27 -12.34 -3.04
N SER A 274 10.51 -12.54 -2.56
CA SER A 274 11.45 -11.46 -2.25
C SER A 274 12.25 -10.95 -3.46
N ASP A 275 12.33 -11.70 -4.57
CA ASP A 275 13.17 -11.40 -5.75
C ASP A 275 12.66 -10.24 -6.64
N GLY A 276 11.86 -9.31 -6.09
CA GLY A 276 11.34 -8.15 -6.82
C GLY A 276 10.29 -8.45 -7.90
N LYS A 277 10.08 -9.72 -8.29
CA LYS A 277 9.02 -10.14 -9.22
C LYS A 277 7.61 -9.90 -8.68
N PHE A 278 7.44 -10.05 -7.37
CA PHE A 278 6.15 -9.94 -6.68
C PHE A 278 6.13 -8.74 -5.71
N ARG A 279 6.49 -7.55 -6.21
CA ARG A 279 6.59 -6.32 -5.38
C ARG A 279 5.32 -6.02 -4.59
N VAL A 280 4.15 -6.35 -5.13
CA VAL A 280 2.85 -6.21 -4.46
C VAL A 280 2.75 -6.94 -3.12
N LEU A 281 3.55 -7.99 -2.90
CA LEU A 281 3.61 -8.76 -1.65
C LEU A 281 4.66 -8.23 -0.66
N SER A 282 5.46 -7.22 -1.02
CA SER A 282 6.60 -6.76 -0.21
C SER A 282 6.23 -6.21 1.17
N ALA A 283 5.00 -5.72 1.35
CA ALA A 283 4.48 -5.23 2.63
C ALA A 283 3.67 -6.27 3.43
N VAL A 284 3.56 -7.51 2.95
CA VAL A 284 2.90 -8.59 3.72
C VAL A 284 3.73 -8.85 4.98
N SER A 285 3.12 -8.59 6.15
CA SER A 285 3.75 -8.80 7.46
C SER A 285 3.59 -10.23 7.96
N GLU A 286 4.30 -10.58 9.03
CA GLU A 286 4.14 -11.88 9.68
C GLU A 286 2.71 -12.09 10.22
N THR A 287 2.05 -10.99 10.60
CA THR A 287 0.68 -11.03 11.11
C THR A 287 -0.31 -11.27 9.98
N ASP A 288 -0.15 -10.61 8.82
CA ASP A 288 -1.01 -10.83 7.65
C ASP A 288 -0.93 -12.28 7.17
N PHE A 289 0.30 -12.84 7.15
CA PHE A 289 0.53 -14.24 6.81
C PHE A 289 -0.16 -15.18 7.80
N LEU A 290 0.04 -14.99 9.11
CA LEU A 290 -0.64 -15.80 10.13
C LEU A 290 -2.17 -15.69 10.05
N GLN A 291 -2.71 -14.51 9.76
CA GLN A 291 -4.15 -14.33 9.56
C GLN A 291 -4.64 -15.15 8.36
N ALA A 292 -3.93 -15.12 7.23
CA ALA A 292 -4.28 -15.91 6.05
C ALA A 292 -4.20 -17.43 6.33
N VAL A 293 -3.13 -17.90 6.99
CA VAL A 293 -2.96 -19.31 7.37
C VAL A 293 -4.06 -19.76 8.31
N THR A 294 -4.36 -18.96 9.34
CA THR A 294 -5.41 -19.29 10.32
C THR A 294 -6.79 -19.28 9.68
N LEU A 295 -7.05 -18.33 8.78
CA LEU A 295 -8.30 -18.24 8.05
C LEU A 295 -8.53 -19.49 7.20
N LEU A 296 -7.53 -19.92 6.43
CA LEU A 296 -7.61 -21.14 5.63
C LEU A 296 -7.72 -22.39 6.52
N ALA A 297 -6.92 -22.51 7.57
CA ALA A 297 -6.95 -23.66 8.48
C ALA A 297 -8.32 -23.85 9.15
N THR A 298 -8.92 -22.76 9.62
CA THR A 298 -10.27 -22.80 10.22
C THR A 298 -11.36 -23.09 9.20
N TYR A 299 -11.21 -22.60 7.95
CA TYR A 299 -12.07 -22.97 6.83
C TYR A 299 -11.98 -24.47 6.48
N ARG A 300 -10.77 -25.02 6.32
CA ARG A 300 -10.56 -26.46 6.05
C ARG A 300 -11.13 -27.35 7.14
N ARG A 301 -10.99 -26.97 8.42
CA ARG A 301 -11.62 -27.70 9.53
C ARG A 301 -13.14 -27.72 9.46
N ARG A 302 -13.74 -26.64 8.97
CA ARG A 302 -15.19 -26.60 8.75
C ARG A 302 -15.61 -27.49 7.59
N GLU A 303 -14.84 -27.52 6.50
CA GLU A 303 -15.08 -28.42 5.37
C GLU A 303 -15.02 -29.89 5.81
N THR A 304 -14.01 -30.27 6.60
CA THR A 304 -13.83 -31.66 7.07
C THR A 304 -14.85 -32.08 8.13
N ALA A 305 -15.35 -31.16 8.95
CA ALA A 305 -16.35 -31.44 9.98
C ALA A 305 -17.76 -31.73 9.41
N GLY A 306 -18.01 -31.49 8.12
CA GLY A 306 -19.19 -31.99 7.41
C GLY A 306 -20.56 -31.58 7.99
N THR A 307 -20.72 -30.34 8.47
CA THR A 307 -21.98 -29.92 9.10
C THR A 307 -22.90 -29.15 8.14
N ALA A 308 -24.10 -29.71 7.92
CA ALA A 308 -25.23 -29.08 7.24
C ALA A 308 -25.86 -27.91 8.03
N ASP A 309 -25.33 -27.59 9.22
CA ASP A 309 -25.87 -26.59 10.13
C ASP A 309 -24.92 -25.39 10.27
N ALA A 310 -25.32 -24.24 9.71
CA ALA A 310 -24.53 -23.02 9.67
C ALA A 310 -24.17 -22.44 11.06
N LYS A 311 -24.83 -22.92 12.12
CA LYS A 311 -24.72 -22.44 13.52
C LYS A 311 -23.93 -23.37 14.47
N GLY A 312 -23.60 -24.61 14.07
CA GLY A 312 -23.01 -25.63 14.96
C GLY A 312 -21.58 -26.08 14.63
N GLY A 313 -21.07 -25.78 13.42
CA GLY A 313 -19.74 -26.20 12.98
C GLY A 313 -18.57 -25.36 13.54
N PRO A 314 -17.31 -25.81 13.36
CA PRO A 314 -16.13 -25.04 13.72
C PRO A 314 -16.17 -23.64 13.10
N ARG A 315 -15.97 -22.61 13.93
CA ARG A 315 -16.00 -21.23 13.48
C ARG A 315 -14.81 -20.94 12.56
N ILE A 316 -15.06 -20.28 11.44
CA ILE A 316 -14.03 -19.68 10.59
C ILE A 316 -13.60 -18.35 11.22
N GLY A 317 -12.30 -18.11 11.35
CA GLY A 317 -11.77 -16.92 11.98
C GLY A 317 -10.26 -16.82 11.89
N CYS A 318 -9.77 -15.60 12.05
CA CYS A 318 -8.33 -15.28 12.05
C CYS A 318 -7.99 -14.17 13.07
N ARG A 319 -8.85 -13.96 14.07
CA ARG A 319 -8.55 -12.99 15.15
C ARG A 319 -7.45 -13.54 16.04
N ARG A 320 -6.87 -12.70 16.90
CA ARG A 320 -5.85 -13.09 17.89
C ARG A 320 -6.16 -14.41 18.60
N VAL A 321 -7.38 -14.59 19.09
CA VAL A 321 -7.79 -15.82 19.79
C VAL A 321 -7.77 -17.05 18.88
N ASP A 322 -8.13 -16.87 17.61
CA ASP A 322 -8.16 -17.95 16.62
C ASP A 322 -6.72 -18.35 16.24
N MET A 323 -5.85 -17.37 16.03
CA MET A 323 -4.42 -17.58 15.74
C MET A 323 -3.70 -18.29 16.90
N LEU A 324 -3.88 -17.84 18.14
CA LEU A 324 -3.24 -18.46 19.32
C LEU A 324 -3.71 -19.90 19.59
N ARG A 325 -4.84 -20.31 19.01
CA ARG A 325 -5.38 -21.68 19.10
C ARG A 325 -5.01 -22.54 17.90
N LEU A 326 -4.24 -22.03 16.94
CA LEU A 326 -3.86 -22.76 15.73
C LEU A 326 -2.87 -23.89 16.07
N PRO A 327 -3.25 -25.16 15.89
CA PRO A 327 -2.32 -26.28 16.07
C PRO A 327 -1.20 -26.24 15.03
N LEU A 328 0.00 -26.73 15.40
CA LEU A 328 1.16 -26.70 14.52
C LEU A 328 0.95 -27.48 13.21
N ASP A 329 0.28 -28.63 13.25
CA ASP A 329 0.02 -29.44 12.05
C ASP A 329 -0.91 -28.73 11.06
N ASP A 330 -1.91 -28.01 11.56
CA ASP A 330 -2.82 -27.20 10.73
C ASP A 330 -2.07 -26.00 10.14
N PHE A 331 -1.18 -25.38 10.93
CA PHE A 331 -0.31 -24.30 10.48
C PHE A 331 0.58 -24.77 9.33
N LYS A 332 1.32 -25.88 9.48
CA LYS A 332 2.24 -26.38 8.45
C LYS A 332 1.53 -26.60 7.12
N LYS A 333 0.43 -27.37 7.12
CA LYS A 333 -0.37 -27.65 5.91
C LYS A 333 -0.90 -26.37 5.26
N SER A 334 -1.55 -25.53 6.04
CA SER A 334 -2.20 -24.32 5.52
C SER A 334 -1.18 -23.27 5.10
N SER A 335 0.02 -23.26 5.68
CA SER A 335 1.09 -22.31 5.32
C SER A 335 1.59 -22.54 3.90
N GLU A 336 1.79 -23.79 3.48
CA GLU A 336 2.20 -24.13 2.11
C GLU A 336 1.12 -23.74 1.09
N GLU A 337 -0.16 -23.99 1.40
CA GLU A 337 -1.28 -23.58 0.56
C GLU A 337 -1.38 -22.05 0.44
N ILE A 338 -1.19 -21.32 1.54
CA ILE A 338 -1.23 -19.85 1.55
C ILE A 338 -0.08 -19.22 0.79
N VAL A 339 1.13 -19.80 0.84
CA VAL A 339 2.24 -19.34 0.00
C VAL A 339 1.84 -19.39 -1.47
N ASN A 340 1.30 -20.52 -1.93
CA ASN A 340 0.79 -20.65 -3.30
C ASN A 340 -0.36 -19.66 -3.59
N GLY A 341 -1.29 -19.50 -2.65
CA GLY A 341 -2.39 -18.54 -2.74
C GLY A 341 -1.93 -17.09 -2.86
N LEU A 342 -0.89 -16.69 -2.13
CA LEU A 342 -0.26 -15.37 -2.21
C LEU A 342 0.38 -15.15 -3.59
N LEU A 343 1.09 -16.15 -4.13
CA LEU A 343 1.67 -16.07 -5.46
C LEU A 343 0.60 -15.96 -6.55
N MET A 344 -0.52 -16.68 -6.42
CA MET A 344 -1.68 -16.55 -7.31
C MET A 344 -2.32 -15.16 -7.19
N ALA A 345 -2.50 -14.66 -5.96
CA ALA A 345 -3.01 -13.31 -5.70
C ALA A 345 -2.10 -12.22 -6.29
N ALA A 346 -0.77 -12.39 -6.23
CA ALA A 346 0.17 -11.44 -6.81
C ALA A 346 0.06 -11.40 -8.35
N LYS A 347 -0.06 -12.58 -8.99
CA LYS A 347 -0.32 -12.67 -10.44
C LYS A 347 -1.67 -12.04 -10.80
N PHE A 348 -2.70 -12.29 -9.99
CA PHE A 348 -4.02 -11.67 -10.15
C PHE A 348 -3.93 -10.15 -10.15
N LEU A 349 -3.27 -9.56 -9.15
CA LEU A 349 -3.08 -8.11 -9.05
C LEU A 349 -2.28 -7.56 -10.24
N HIS A 350 -1.26 -8.29 -10.69
CA HIS A 350 -0.48 -7.92 -11.86
C HIS A 350 -1.34 -7.85 -13.14
N HIS A 351 -2.21 -8.83 -13.38
CA HIS A 351 -3.17 -8.81 -14.50
C HIS A 351 -4.22 -7.70 -14.37
N ARG A 352 -4.38 -7.10 -13.19
CA ARG A 352 -5.23 -5.92 -12.94
C ARG A 352 -4.44 -4.61 -12.94
N ASN A 353 -3.23 -4.63 -13.51
CA ASN A 353 -2.33 -3.49 -13.64
C ASN A 353 -1.92 -2.87 -12.29
N ILE A 354 -1.86 -3.70 -11.25
CA ILE A 354 -1.33 -3.33 -9.93
C ILE A 354 0.05 -3.96 -9.80
N PHE A 355 1.09 -3.15 -10.05
CA PHE A 355 2.48 -3.64 -10.14
C PHE A 355 3.33 -3.39 -8.90
N ASP A 356 2.96 -2.41 -8.08
CA ASP A 356 3.76 -1.90 -6.96
C ASP A 356 2.93 -1.89 -5.67
N VAL A 357 3.58 -2.17 -4.55
CA VAL A 357 2.96 -2.16 -3.21
C VAL A 357 2.30 -0.82 -2.88
N LYS A 358 2.87 0.30 -3.35
CA LYS A 358 2.27 1.63 -3.13
C LYS A 358 0.90 1.79 -3.79
N PHE A 359 0.60 0.99 -4.81
CA PHE A 359 -0.67 1.01 -5.55
C PHE A 359 -1.58 -0.19 -5.24
N VAL A 360 -1.22 -1.05 -4.30
CA VAL A 360 -2.17 -2.04 -3.76
C VAL A 360 -3.27 -1.28 -3.00
N PRO A 361 -4.55 -1.37 -3.44
CA PRO A 361 -5.67 -0.65 -2.83
C PRO A 361 -5.80 -0.92 -1.34
N TYR A 362 -5.99 -2.18 -0.95
CA TYR A 362 -6.06 -2.65 0.44
C TYR A 362 -5.09 -3.81 0.66
N GLY A 363 -4.07 -3.59 1.50
CA GLY A 363 -3.22 -4.70 1.99
C GLY A 363 -4.04 -5.74 2.77
N ALA A 364 -5.04 -5.28 3.54
CA ALA A 364 -5.95 -6.15 4.28
C ALA A 364 -6.74 -7.12 3.39
N GLN A 365 -7.16 -6.71 2.19
CA GLN A 365 -7.93 -7.56 1.28
C GLN A 365 -7.06 -8.66 0.62
N LEU A 366 -5.74 -8.51 0.63
CA LEU A 366 -4.82 -9.53 0.15
C LEU A 366 -4.87 -10.82 1.00
N ILE A 367 -5.21 -10.69 2.29
CA ILE A 367 -5.34 -11.82 3.24
C ILE A 367 -6.45 -12.79 2.81
N PRO A 368 -7.73 -12.37 2.68
CA PRO A 368 -8.78 -13.26 2.19
C PRO A 368 -8.56 -13.62 0.73
N LEU A 369 -8.01 -12.75 -0.13
CA LEU A 369 -7.72 -13.09 -1.52
C LEU A 369 -6.74 -14.28 -1.61
N ALA A 370 -5.66 -14.28 -0.84
CA ALA A 370 -4.72 -15.40 -0.80
C ALA A 370 -5.38 -16.70 -0.32
N ALA A 371 -6.22 -16.62 0.73
CA ALA A 371 -6.96 -17.77 1.22
C ALA A 371 -8.01 -18.29 0.22
N ILE A 372 -8.68 -17.40 -0.52
CA ILE A 372 -9.62 -17.75 -1.59
C ILE A 372 -8.89 -18.45 -2.73
N CYS A 373 -7.76 -17.91 -3.19
CA CYS A 373 -6.92 -18.55 -4.22
C CYS A 373 -6.51 -19.97 -3.78
N ALA A 374 -6.04 -20.12 -2.54
CA ALA A 374 -5.66 -21.42 -1.99
C ALA A 374 -6.85 -22.39 -1.89
N ALA A 375 -8.00 -21.93 -1.41
CA ALA A 375 -9.21 -22.73 -1.27
C ALA A 375 -9.78 -23.20 -2.61
N LEU A 376 -9.73 -22.36 -3.65
CA LEU A 376 -10.17 -22.69 -5.01
C LEU A 376 -9.26 -23.72 -5.70
N GLY A 377 -7.97 -23.74 -5.35
CA GLY A 377 -7.01 -24.69 -5.92
C GLY A 377 -6.99 -24.63 -7.45
N GLN A 378 -7.14 -25.76 -8.13
CA GLN A 378 -7.12 -25.83 -9.60
C GLN A 378 -8.25 -25.04 -10.27
N ALA A 379 -9.39 -24.85 -9.60
CA ALA A 379 -10.50 -24.08 -10.16
C ALA A 379 -10.14 -22.60 -10.37
N TRP A 380 -9.10 -22.10 -9.69
CA TRP A 380 -8.58 -20.75 -9.87
C TRP A 380 -8.19 -20.43 -11.33
N HIS A 381 -7.82 -21.43 -12.12
CA HIS A 381 -7.40 -21.23 -13.51
C HIS A 381 -8.57 -21.02 -14.48
N ARG A 382 -9.82 -21.21 -14.04
CA ARG A 382 -11.00 -21.00 -14.87
C ARG A 382 -11.31 -19.51 -15.00
N TYR A 383 -11.65 -19.09 -16.22
CA TYR A 383 -12.01 -17.70 -16.52
C TYR A 383 -13.21 -17.21 -15.68
N ASP A 384 -14.30 -17.98 -15.63
CA ASP A 384 -15.52 -17.60 -14.90
C ASP A 384 -15.28 -17.40 -13.40
N VAL A 385 -14.44 -18.24 -12.81
CA VAL A 385 -14.01 -18.14 -11.41
C VAL A 385 -13.22 -16.85 -11.19
N GLN A 386 -12.24 -16.55 -12.05
CA GLN A 386 -11.43 -15.34 -11.92
C GLN A 386 -12.25 -14.06 -12.12
N GLN A 387 -13.25 -14.07 -12.99
CA GLN A 387 -14.15 -12.91 -13.17
C GLN A 387 -15.00 -12.65 -11.92
N LYS A 388 -15.56 -13.70 -11.32
CA LYS A 388 -16.27 -13.58 -10.05
C LYS A 388 -15.37 -13.04 -8.94
N VAL A 389 -14.15 -13.56 -8.81
CA VAL A 389 -13.20 -13.04 -7.82
C VAL A 389 -12.78 -11.60 -8.15
N ALA A 390 -12.65 -11.23 -9.42
CA ALA A 390 -12.38 -9.85 -9.83
C ALA A 390 -13.51 -8.89 -9.46
N ARG A 391 -14.76 -9.29 -9.68
CA ARG A 391 -15.93 -8.54 -9.24
C ARG A 391 -15.91 -8.32 -7.72
N TRP A 392 -15.74 -9.39 -6.94
CA TRP A 392 -15.60 -9.29 -5.49
C TRP A 392 -14.45 -8.36 -5.07
N TYR A 393 -13.31 -8.46 -5.75
CA TYR A 393 -12.15 -7.63 -5.47
C TYR A 393 -12.47 -6.15 -5.63
N TRP A 394 -13.01 -5.75 -6.78
CA TRP A 394 -13.36 -4.35 -7.07
C TRP A 394 -14.51 -3.82 -6.22
N CYS A 395 -15.53 -4.64 -5.92
CA CYS A 395 -16.56 -4.30 -4.95
C CYS A 395 -15.95 -3.99 -3.57
N GLY A 396 -14.96 -4.76 -3.13
CA GLY A 396 -14.21 -4.49 -1.91
C GLY A 396 -13.43 -3.18 -1.93
N VAL A 397 -12.80 -2.86 -3.07
CA VAL A 397 -11.98 -1.65 -3.27
C VAL A 397 -12.85 -0.39 -3.30
N PHE A 398 -13.87 -0.37 -4.17
CA PHE A 398 -14.71 0.81 -4.39
C PHE A 398 -15.84 0.93 -3.37
N GLY A 399 -16.30 -0.17 -2.78
CA GLY A 399 -17.16 -0.11 -1.59
C GLY A 399 -16.41 0.33 -0.32
N GLU A 400 -15.07 0.51 -0.38
CA GLU A 400 -14.19 0.88 0.74
C GLU A 400 -14.34 -0.05 1.97
N LEU A 401 -14.71 -1.33 1.73
CA LEU A 401 -15.19 -2.31 2.72
C LEU A 401 -14.09 -2.95 3.57
N TYR A 402 -12.83 -2.72 3.23
CA TYR A 402 -11.65 -3.24 3.94
C TYR A 402 -10.92 -2.16 4.76
N SER A 403 -11.59 -1.05 5.05
CA SER A 403 -11.16 -0.10 6.07
C SER A 403 -11.63 -0.55 7.47
N GLY A 404 -10.79 -0.44 8.50
CA GLY A 404 -11.19 -0.76 9.89
C GLY A 404 -11.02 -2.22 10.32
N THR A 405 -11.97 -2.77 11.10
CA THR A 405 -11.92 -4.15 11.66
C THR A 405 -12.31 -5.19 10.60
N THR A 406 -11.32 -5.72 9.90
CA THR A 406 -11.50 -6.53 8.69
C THR A 406 -11.57 -8.03 8.93
N GLU A 407 -11.18 -8.55 10.11
CA GLU A 407 -11.06 -9.99 10.35
C GLU A 407 -12.42 -10.71 10.31
N THR A 408 -13.48 -10.05 10.75
CA THR A 408 -14.85 -10.59 10.67
C THR A 408 -15.31 -10.67 9.21
N ARG A 409 -14.91 -9.72 8.37
CA ARG A 409 -15.20 -9.71 6.94
C ARG A 409 -14.44 -10.83 6.23
N PHE A 410 -13.15 -11.03 6.53
CA PHE A 410 -12.35 -12.14 5.99
C PHE A 410 -13.00 -13.52 6.24
N ALA A 411 -13.45 -13.73 7.48
CA ALA A 411 -14.11 -14.97 7.91
C ALA A 411 -15.45 -15.23 7.21
N ARG A 412 -16.10 -14.18 6.68
CA ARG A 412 -17.33 -14.26 5.89
C ARG A 412 -17.02 -14.41 4.40
N ASP A 413 -16.09 -13.62 3.87
CA ASP A 413 -15.77 -13.61 2.45
C ASP A 413 -15.19 -14.93 1.96
N LEU A 414 -14.30 -15.57 2.73
CA LEU A 414 -13.67 -16.82 2.27
C LEU A 414 -14.71 -17.88 1.85
N PRO A 415 -15.64 -18.32 2.72
CA PRO A 415 -16.67 -19.27 2.29
C PRO A 415 -17.64 -18.68 1.26
N ASP A 416 -18.12 -17.45 1.43
CA ASP A 416 -19.12 -16.83 0.54
C ASP A 416 -18.59 -16.74 -0.91
N VAL A 417 -17.34 -16.30 -1.09
CA VAL A 417 -16.72 -16.14 -2.41
C VAL A 417 -16.36 -17.48 -3.03
N VAL A 418 -15.80 -18.43 -2.26
CA VAL A 418 -15.44 -19.76 -2.79
C VAL A 418 -16.68 -20.49 -3.29
N ASP A 419 -17.77 -20.50 -2.50
CA ASP A 419 -19.00 -21.18 -2.90
C ASP A 419 -19.67 -20.51 -4.11
N TRP A 420 -19.69 -19.18 -4.16
CA TRP A 420 -20.23 -18.45 -5.30
C TRP A 420 -19.38 -18.62 -6.57
N ALA A 421 -18.06 -18.56 -6.45
CA ALA A 421 -17.13 -18.72 -7.57
C ALA A 421 -17.23 -20.12 -8.18
N LEU A 422 -17.35 -21.16 -7.35
CA LEU A 422 -17.52 -22.55 -7.79
C LEU A 422 -18.93 -22.89 -8.27
N GLY A 423 -19.89 -21.95 -8.17
CA GLY A 423 -21.29 -22.17 -8.57
C GLY A 423 -22.08 -23.08 -7.63
N ARG A 424 -21.61 -23.25 -6.38
CA ARG A 424 -22.33 -23.99 -5.32
C ARG A 424 -23.52 -23.19 -4.78
N THR A 425 -23.49 -21.88 -4.95
CA THR A 425 -24.59 -20.96 -4.64
C THR A 425 -24.75 -19.92 -5.74
N SER A 426 -25.99 -19.46 -5.96
CA SER A 426 -26.31 -18.32 -6.82
C SER A 426 -26.32 -16.99 -6.06
N ALA A 427 -26.35 -17.03 -4.72
CA ALA A 427 -26.32 -15.83 -3.90
C ALA A 427 -24.95 -15.16 -4.00
N GLU A 428 -24.94 -13.85 -4.27
CA GLU A 428 -23.71 -13.08 -4.32
C GLU A 428 -23.07 -12.96 -2.93
N PRO A 429 -21.73 -12.90 -2.84
CA PRO A 429 -21.04 -12.64 -1.59
C PRO A 429 -21.50 -11.31 -1.00
N ARG A 430 -21.60 -11.22 0.32
CA ARG A 430 -22.02 -9.98 1.02
C ARG A 430 -21.21 -8.76 0.60
N THR A 431 -19.90 -8.91 0.41
CA THR A 431 -19.03 -7.82 -0.06
C THR A 431 -19.41 -7.31 -1.46
N VAL A 432 -19.98 -8.15 -2.33
CA VAL A 432 -20.53 -7.70 -3.62
C VAL A 432 -21.88 -7.00 -3.41
N ALA A 433 -22.78 -7.61 -2.64
CA ALA A 433 -24.12 -7.08 -2.41
C ALA A 433 -24.15 -5.75 -1.61
N GLU A 434 -23.20 -5.56 -0.69
CA GLU A 434 -23.07 -4.36 0.16
C GLU A 434 -22.32 -3.22 -0.54
N ALA A 435 -21.59 -3.49 -1.63
CA ALA A 435 -20.69 -2.50 -2.21
C ALA A 435 -21.46 -1.41 -2.97
N GLN A 436 -21.19 -0.16 -2.59
CA GLN A 436 -21.75 1.02 -3.24
C GLN A 436 -20.66 2.10 -3.37
N PHE A 437 -20.61 2.77 -4.52
CA PHE A 437 -19.72 3.91 -4.72
C PHE A 437 -20.54 5.18 -4.96
N ALA A 438 -20.48 6.11 -4.01
CA ALA A 438 -21.21 7.38 -4.12
C ALA A 438 -20.55 8.30 -5.19
N PRO A 439 -21.30 8.86 -6.16
CA PRO A 439 -20.72 9.69 -7.22
C PRO A 439 -19.83 10.83 -6.73
N GLY A 440 -20.30 11.58 -5.71
CA GLY A 440 -19.54 12.69 -5.12
C GLY A 440 -18.23 12.29 -4.45
N ARG A 441 -17.99 10.99 -4.23
CA ARG A 441 -16.76 10.47 -3.63
C ARG A 441 -15.55 10.84 -4.48
N LEU A 442 -15.63 10.80 -5.81
CA LEU A 442 -14.51 11.15 -6.72
C LEU A 442 -13.92 12.54 -6.43
N ARG A 443 -14.77 13.53 -6.14
CA ARG A 443 -14.36 14.92 -5.81
C ARG A 443 -13.61 15.02 -4.48
N THR A 444 -13.82 14.07 -3.58
CA THR A 444 -13.17 14.02 -2.26
C THR A 444 -11.93 13.11 -2.23
N LEU A 445 -11.70 12.29 -3.25
CA LEU A 445 -10.54 11.39 -3.35
C LEU A 445 -9.26 12.14 -3.69
N ARG A 446 -8.60 12.71 -2.68
CA ARG A 446 -7.41 13.56 -2.86
C ARG A 446 -6.10 12.87 -2.52
N THR A 447 -6.14 11.87 -1.64
CA THR A 447 -4.96 11.19 -1.11
C THR A 447 -4.65 9.89 -1.85
N ARG A 448 -3.37 9.68 -2.16
CA ARG A 448 -2.86 8.44 -2.76
C ARG A 448 -2.99 7.21 -1.86
N ASN A 449 -3.29 7.41 -0.57
CA ASN A 449 -3.46 6.31 0.38
C ASN A 449 -4.85 5.67 0.32
N SER A 450 -5.84 6.34 -0.30
CA SER A 450 -7.18 5.76 -0.45
C SER A 450 -7.16 4.55 -1.39
N ALA A 451 -7.89 3.49 -1.02
CA ALA A 451 -8.02 2.31 -1.85
C ALA A 451 -8.74 2.61 -3.16
N ALA A 452 -9.87 3.34 -3.11
CA ALA A 452 -10.60 3.75 -4.30
C ALA A 452 -9.74 4.61 -5.23
N TYR A 453 -8.91 5.50 -4.68
CA TYR A 453 -7.94 6.28 -5.48
C TYR A 453 -6.98 5.37 -6.26
N LYS A 454 -6.39 4.39 -5.58
CA LYS A 454 -5.49 3.42 -6.21
C LYS A 454 -6.23 2.51 -7.20
N GLY A 455 -7.50 2.22 -6.93
CA GLY A 455 -8.38 1.49 -7.84
C GLY A 455 -8.60 2.24 -9.15
N VAL A 456 -8.95 3.53 -9.10
CA VAL A 456 -9.07 4.37 -10.30
C VAL A 456 -7.76 4.38 -11.10
N TYR A 457 -6.62 4.52 -10.43
CA TYR A 457 -5.32 4.46 -11.07
C TYR A 457 -5.09 3.13 -11.82
N ALA A 458 -5.36 2.00 -11.17
CA ALA A 458 -5.22 0.68 -11.76
C ALA A 458 -6.18 0.47 -12.94
N LEU A 459 -7.43 0.94 -12.83
CA LEU A 459 -8.40 0.87 -13.93
C LEU A 459 -8.01 1.73 -15.12
N LEU A 460 -7.40 2.91 -14.90
CA LEU A 460 -6.87 3.73 -16.00
C LEU A 460 -5.74 3.03 -16.75
N LEU A 461 -4.81 2.38 -16.03
CA LEU A 461 -3.77 1.56 -16.66
C LEU A 461 -4.38 0.39 -17.43
N ALA A 462 -5.36 -0.29 -16.81
CA ALA A 462 -6.06 -1.39 -17.44
C ALA A 462 -6.92 -0.97 -18.66
N GLY A 463 -7.29 0.30 -18.75
CA GLY A 463 -7.93 0.90 -19.92
C GLY A 463 -6.97 1.22 -21.08
N GLY A 464 -5.68 0.86 -20.97
CA GLY A 464 -4.70 1.03 -22.04
C GLY A 464 -4.07 2.42 -22.09
N ALA A 465 -3.92 3.09 -20.94
CA ALA A 465 -3.27 4.39 -20.82
C ALA A 465 -1.88 4.41 -21.50
N ARG A 466 -1.59 5.48 -22.26
CA ARG A 466 -0.32 5.69 -22.98
C ARG A 466 0.38 6.95 -22.51
N ASP A 467 1.70 6.91 -22.35
CA ASP A 467 2.43 8.13 -22.03
C ASP A 467 2.27 9.18 -23.14
N TRP A 468 1.95 10.43 -22.77
CA TRP A 468 1.60 11.46 -23.75
C TRP A 468 2.78 11.90 -24.62
N CYS A 469 4.01 11.78 -24.12
CA CYS A 469 5.21 12.20 -24.83
C CYS A 469 5.78 11.08 -25.71
N SER A 470 5.83 9.84 -25.22
CA SER A 470 6.39 8.73 -26.00
C SER A 470 5.34 7.97 -26.82
N GLY A 471 4.08 8.02 -26.43
CA GLY A 471 3.00 7.19 -26.99
C GLY A 471 3.06 5.72 -26.57
N ASN A 472 4.06 5.34 -25.77
CA ASN A 472 4.24 3.97 -25.30
C ASN A 472 3.06 3.56 -24.40
N PRO A 473 2.54 2.33 -24.54
CA PRO A 473 1.59 1.80 -23.59
C PRO A 473 2.22 1.72 -22.21
N ILE A 474 1.45 2.09 -21.18
CA ILE A 474 1.86 1.97 -19.79
C ILE A 474 1.46 0.56 -19.31
N ASN A 475 2.34 -0.40 -19.50
CA ASN A 475 2.14 -1.79 -19.12
C ASN A 475 3.29 -2.28 -18.22
N ALA A 476 3.26 -3.55 -17.83
CA ALA A 476 4.24 -4.12 -16.90
C ALA A 476 5.71 -3.93 -17.34
N ALA A 477 5.99 -3.89 -18.65
CA ALA A 477 7.33 -3.75 -19.18
C ALA A 477 7.86 -2.32 -19.06
N THR A 478 7.02 -1.32 -19.37
CA THR A 478 7.43 0.10 -19.38
C THR A 478 7.28 0.76 -18.00
N TYR A 479 6.42 0.20 -17.13
CA TYR A 479 6.01 0.82 -15.88
C TYR A 479 7.18 1.25 -14.96
N PHE A 480 8.15 0.36 -14.77
CA PHE A 480 9.27 0.61 -13.86
C PHE A 480 10.37 1.45 -14.52
N ASP A 481 10.66 1.19 -15.79
CA ASP A 481 11.72 1.87 -16.55
C ASP A 481 11.39 3.36 -16.75
N ASP A 482 10.13 3.67 -17.04
CA ASP A 482 9.66 5.05 -17.25
C ASP A 482 9.28 5.75 -15.93
N ALA A 483 9.48 5.08 -14.80
CA ALA A 483 9.15 5.54 -13.46
C ALA A 483 7.74 6.16 -13.37
N ILE A 484 6.74 5.41 -13.86
CA ILE A 484 5.36 5.86 -13.93
C ILE A 484 4.85 6.22 -12.53
N ASP A 485 4.21 7.38 -12.43
CA ASP A 485 3.53 7.83 -11.23
C ASP A 485 2.27 8.63 -11.58
N ILE A 486 1.48 8.95 -10.56
CA ILE A 486 0.24 9.70 -10.72
C ILE A 486 0.48 11.21 -10.64
N HIS A 487 0.01 11.93 -11.65
CA HIS A 487 0.26 13.36 -11.83
C HIS A 487 -1.02 14.12 -12.16
N HIS A 488 -1.03 15.43 -11.85
CA HIS A 488 -2.17 16.29 -12.15
C HIS A 488 -2.24 16.60 -13.65
N VAL A 489 -3.43 16.51 -14.24
CA VAL A 489 -3.68 16.87 -15.65
C VAL A 489 -3.62 18.39 -15.81
N PHE A 490 -4.37 19.12 -14.98
CA PHE A 490 -4.20 20.55 -14.75
C PHE A 490 -3.25 20.75 -13.56
N PRO A 491 -2.02 21.26 -13.77
CA PRO A 491 -1.03 21.35 -12.71
C PRO A 491 -1.48 22.24 -11.54
N GLN A 492 -1.13 21.84 -10.31
CA GLN A 492 -1.50 22.58 -9.09
C GLN A 492 -1.07 24.05 -9.12
N ALA A 493 0.13 24.34 -9.63
CA ALA A 493 0.66 25.70 -9.71
C ALA A 493 -0.18 26.59 -10.64
N TRP A 494 -0.66 26.03 -11.76
CA TRP A 494 -1.57 26.72 -12.66
C TRP A 494 -2.95 26.93 -12.02
N CYS A 495 -3.51 25.88 -11.42
CA CYS A 495 -4.84 25.95 -10.79
C CYS A 495 -4.88 27.00 -9.66
N ALA A 496 -3.84 27.03 -8.83
CA ALA A 496 -3.71 28.03 -7.77
C ALA A 496 -3.62 29.46 -8.32
N LYS A 497 -2.92 29.66 -9.44
CA LYS A 497 -2.85 30.97 -10.12
C LYS A 497 -4.20 31.41 -10.67
N GLN A 498 -5.04 30.47 -11.13
CA GLN A 498 -6.40 30.73 -11.60
C GLN A 498 -7.42 30.85 -10.45
N SER A 499 -6.97 30.76 -9.19
CA SER A 499 -7.86 30.78 -8.00
C SER A 499 -8.94 29.69 -8.00
N LEU A 500 -8.64 28.54 -8.62
CA LEU A 500 -9.54 27.38 -8.61
C LEU A 500 -9.58 26.71 -7.23
N ASP A 501 -10.70 26.08 -6.91
CA ASP A 501 -10.85 25.39 -5.63
C ASP A 501 -9.88 24.20 -5.51
N ARG A 502 -9.01 24.27 -4.51
CA ARG A 502 -8.09 23.19 -4.13
C ARG A 502 -8.79 21.88 -3.87
N GLY A 503 -10.00 21.93 -3.31
CA GLY A 503 -10.79 20.76 -3.07
C GLY A 503 -11.13 19.97 -4.34
N ILE A 504 -11.24 20.66 -5.47
CA ILE A 504 -11.60 20.07 -6.77
C ILE A 504 -10.34 19.68 -7.54
N TYR A 505 -9.35 20.58 -7.67
CA TYR A 505 -8.17 20.26 -8.50
C TYR A 505 -7.24 19.23 -7.87
N ASP A 506 -7.28 19.00 -6.54
CA ASP A 506 -6.52 17.92 -5.88
C ASP A 506 -7.23 16.56 -5.91
N SER A 507 -8.46 16.49 -6.42
CA SER A 507 -9.23 15.25 -6.55
C SER A 507 -8.62 14.29 -7.59
N VAL A 508 -9.01 13.02 -7.53
CA VAL A 508 -8.55 11.96 -8.44
C VAL A 508 -8.96 12.22 -9.90
N ILE A 509 -10.05 12.98 -10.11
CA ILE A 509 -10.57 13.34 -11.44
C ILE A 509 -9.49 14.10 -12.23
N ASN A 510 -8.76 14.99 -11.57
CA ASN A 510 -7.68 15.77 -12.17
C ASN A 510 -6.34 15.03 -12.16
N LYS A 511 -6.30 13.71 -12.03
CA LYS A 511 -5.05 12.95 -11.97
C LYS A 511 -5.00 11.82 -12.99
N THR A 512 -3.79 11.43 -13.37
CA THR A 512 -3.58 10.44 -14.42
C THR A 512 -2.17 9.82 -14.31
N PRO A 513 -1.98 8.53 -14.66
CA PRO A 513 -0.64 7.92 -14.74
C PRO A 513 0.16 8.53 -15.90
N LEU A 514 1.39 8.99 -15.65
CA LEU A 514 2.33 9.45 -16.67
C LEU A 514 3.77 9.12 -16.25
N SER A 515 4.70 9.10 -17.21
CA SER A 515 6.12 8.97 -16.90
C SER A 515 6.64 10.19 -16.12
N ALA A 516 7.65 9.95 -15.29
CA ALA A 516 8.33 11.02 -14.57
C ALA A 516 8.95 12.04 -15.54
N TYR A 517 9.39 11.59 -16.72
CA TYR A 517 9.93 12.44 -17.76
C TYR A 517 8.87 13.42 -18.29
N THR A 518 7.73 12.91 -18.74
CA THR A 518 6.60 13.70 -19.26
C THR A 518 6.13 14.72 -18.23
N ASN A 519 5.95 14.30 -16.98
CA ASN A 519 5.50 15.22 -15.93
C ASN A 519 6.52 16.34 -15.63
N ARG A 520 7.80 16.01 -15.45
CA ARG A 520 8.81 17.00 -15.00
C ARG A 520 9.28 17.94 -16.10
N HIS A 521 9.44 17.44 -17.32
CA HIS A 521 10.08 18.19 -18.40
C HIS A 521 9.08 18.83 -19.38
N ILE A 522 7.87 18.28 -19.48
CA ILE A 522 6.85 18.76 -20.40
C ILE A 522 5.77 19.55 -19.68
N LEU A 523 5.01 18.92 -18.78
CA LEU A 523 3.86 19.54 -18.10
C LEU A 523 4.33 20.67 -17.17
N GLY A 524 5.19 20.33 -16.19
CA GLY A 524 5.63 21.28 -15.17
C GLY A 524 4.44 21.95 -14.46
N GLY A 525 4.50 23.29 -14.32
CA GLY A 525 3.42 24.11 -13.74
C GLY A 525 2.56 24.83 -14.78
N SER A 526 2.61 24.43 -16.05
CA SER A 526 2.00 25.17 -17.18
C SER A 526 0.53 24.80 -17.41
N ALA A 527 -0.19 25.64 -18.15
CA ALA A 527 -1.54 25.34 -18.60
C ALA A 527 -1.55 24.13 -19.57
N PRO A 528 -2.62 23.30 -19.60
CA PRO A 528 -2.76 22.24 -20.59
C PRO A 528 -2.55 22.65 -22.05
N SER A 529 -3.19 23.72 -22.50
CA SER A 529 -3.00 24.27 -23.85
C SER A 529 -1.52 24.51 -24.17
N SER A 530 -0.75 25.00 -23.19
CA SER A 530 0.66 25.33 -23.34
C SER A 530 1.55 24.09 -23.41
N TYR A 531 1.37 23.10 -22.53
CA TYR A 531 2.22 21.90 -22.58
C TYR A 531 1.84 20.98 -23.76
N LEU A 532 0.58 20.96 -24.21
CA LEU A 532 0.17 20.24 -25.41
C LEU A 532 0.77 20.87 -26.68
N ALA A 533 0.81 22.20 -26.76
CA ALA A 533 1.52 22.92 -27.83
C ALA A 533 3.03 22.64 -27.79
N LYS A 534 3.61 22.52 -26.60
CA LYS A 534 5.04 22.17 -26.42
C LYS A 534 5.35 20.77 -26.94
N LEU A 535 4.51 19.78 -26.64
CA LEU A 535 4.65 18.39 -27.11
C LEU A 535 4.69 18.30 -28.64
N THR A 536 3.78 19.01 -29.30
CA THR A 536 3.70 19.05 -30.77
C THR A 536 4.85 19.83 -31.39
N ALA A 537 5.25 20.97 -30.80
CA ALA A 537 6.35 21.79 -31.31
C ALA A 537 7.73 21.13 -31.19
N MET A 538 7.94 20.25 -30.21
CA MET A 538 9.17 19.47 -30.05
C MET A 538 9.32 18.36 -31.10
N GLY A 539 8.29 18.09 -31.90
CA GLY A 539 8.27 16.97 -32.84
C GLY A 539 8.26 15.60 -32.16
N ALA A 540 7.95 15.55 -30.86
CA ALA A 540 7.91 14.31 -30.09
C ALA A 540 6.72 13.43 -30.52
N VAL A 541 5.57 14.06 -30.78
CA VAL A 541 4.33 13.41 -31.23
C VAL A 541 3.57 14.40 -32.12
N ASP A 542 2.97 13.93 -33.22
CA ASP A 542 2.09 14.78 -34.03
C ASP A 542 0.76 15.06 -33.31
N ALA A 543 0.02 16.09 -33.75
CA ALA A 543 -1.20 16.52 -33.08
C ALA A 543 -2.31 15.43 -33.05
N PRO A 544 -2.55 14.66 -34.14
CA PRO A 544 -3.49 13.52 -34.11
C PRO A 544 -3.11 12.43 -33.11
N ALA A 545 -1.83 12.03 -33.07
CA ALA A 545 -1.35 11.00 -32.15
C ALA A 545 -1.41 11.47 -30.69
N LEU A 546 -1.05 12.73 -30.40
CA LEU A 546 -1.16 13.28 -29.05
C LEU A 546 -2.62 13.28 -28.56
N ARG A 547 -3.58 13.66 -29.42
CA ARG A 547 -5.01 13.57 -29.10
C ARG A 547 -5.43 12.14 -28.80
N SER A 548 -4.94 11.18 -29.57
CA SER A 548 -5.17 9.74 -29.33
C SER A 548 -4.59 9.31 -27.98
N HIS A 549 -3.35 9.70 -27.66
CA HIS A 549 -2.72 9.37 -26.38
C HIS A 549 -3.52 9.93 -25.21
N VAL A 550 -3.90 11.21 -25.23
CA VAL A 550 -4.72 11.83 -24.16
C VAL A 550 -6.06 11.10 -23.99
N ALA A 551 -6.71 10.69 -25.09
CA ALA A 551 -7.97 9.97 -25.06
C ALA A 551 -7.89 8.62 -24.32
N THR A 552 -6.72 7.93 -24.35
CA THR A 552 -6.52 6.67 -23.61
C THR A 552 -6.65 6.82 -22.09
N HIS A 553 -6.59 8.04 -21.55
CA HIS A 553 -6.78 8.32 -20.13
C HIS A 553 -8.22 8.74 -19.78
N LEU A 554 -9.16 8.52 -20.70
CA LEU A 554 -10.56 8.97 -20.58
C LEU A 554 -10.66 10.49 -20.42
N ILE A 555 -9.87 11.21 -21.21
CA ILE A 555 -9.85 12.68 -21.25
C ILE A 555 -10.22 13.14 -22.65
N ASN A 556 -11.14 14.08 -22.74
CA ASN A 556 -11.42 14.79 -23.99
C ASN A 556 -10.28 15.79 -24.29
N PRO A 557 -9.48 15.60 -25.36
CA PRO A 557 -8.34 16.47 -25.65
C PRO A 557 -8.74 17.92 -25.96
N ASP A 558 -9.94 18.15 -26.52
CA ASP A 558 -10.39 19.50 -26.88
C ASP A 558 -10.59 20.39 -25.65
N VAL A 559 -11.00 19.80 -24.54
CA VAL A 559 -11.20 20.53 -23.28
C VAL A 559 -9.86 20.99 -22.70
N LEU A 560 -8.81 20.17 -22.84
CA LEU A 560 -7.45 20.55 -22.44
C LEU A 560 -6.86 21.66 -23.33
N LEU A 561 -7.13 21.61 -24.63
CA LEU A 561 -6.62 22.64 -25.57
C LEU A 561 -7.18 24.05 -25.30
N HIS A 562 -8.34 24.13 -24.65
CA HIS A 562 -8.98 25.39 -24.27
C HIS A 562 -8.81 25.73 -22.78
N ASP A 563 -8.03 24.96 -22.03
CA ASP A 563 -7.85 25.10 -20.57
C ASP A 563 -9.18 25.11 -19.78
N ASP A 564 -10.22 24.44 -20.28
CA ASP A 564 -11.57 24.44 -19.71
C ASP A 564 -11.66 23.43 -18.54
N PHE A 565 -11.26 23.90 -17.35
CA PHE A 565 -11.17 23.07 -16.16
C PHE A 565 -12.52 22.51 -15.70
N ASP A 566 -13.59 23.31 -15.74
CA ASP A 566 -14.89 22.90 -15.20
C ASP A 566 -15.54 21.83 -16.08
N THR A 567 -15.51 22.00 -17.41
CA THR A 567 -15.98 20.98 -18.34
C THR A 567 -15.14 19.71 -18.25
N PHE A 568 -13.83 19.83 -18.03
CA PHE A 568 -12.94 18.67 -17.85
C PHE A 568 -13.34 17.86 -16.62
N ILE A 569 -13.53 18.52 -15.48
CA ILE A 569 -13.94 17.83 -14.24
C ILE A 569 -15.28 17.13 -14.46
N ALA A 570 -16.28 17.81 -15.03
CA ALA A 570 -17.62 17.23 -15.24
C ALA A 570 -17.60 16.03 -16.19
N GLN A 571 -16.96 16.15 -17.36
CA GLN A 571 -16.89 15.06 -18.33
C GLN A 571 -16.10 13.86 -17.79
N ARG A 572 -14.98 14.15 -17.11
CA ARG A 572 -14.10 13.09 -16.59
C ARG A 572 -14.69 12.37 -15.39
N GLU A 573 -15.42 13.09 -14.53
CA GLU A 573 -16.19 12.47 -13.44
C GLU A 573 -17.17 11.42 -13.97
N ALA A 574 -17.95 11.76 -15.02
CA ALA A 574 -18.93 10.84 -15.60
C ALA A 574 -18.30 9.54 -16.14
N VAL A 575 -17.23 9.64 -16.94
CA VAL A 575 -16.56 8.45 -17.51
C VAL A 575 -15.82 7.63 -16.46
N LEU A 576 -15.29 8.26 -15.40
CA LEU A 576 -14.67 7.53 -14.30
C LEU A 576 -15.71 6.79 -13.44
N LEU A 577 -16.92 7.33 -13.28
CA LEU A 577 -18.01 6.62 -12.60
C LEU A 577 -18.46 5.39 -13.38
N ASP A 578 -18.60 5.51 -14.70
CA ASP A 578 -18.92 4.38 -15.57
C ASP A 578 -17.83 3.28 -15.53
N LEU A 579 -16.56 3.71 -15.52
CA LEU A 579 -15.40 2.83 -15.34
C LEU A 579 -15.46 2.04 -14.01
N ILE A 580 -15.79 2.73 -12.91
CA ILE A 580 -15.94 2.11 -11.59
C ILE A 580 -17.14 1.16 -11.55
N ALA A 581 -18.29 1.58 -12.08
CA ALA A 581 -19.50 0.76 -12.13
C ALA A 581 -19.24 -0.55 -12.91
N THR A 582 -18.61 -0.44 -14.08
CA THR A 582 -18.20 -1.60 -14.89
C THR A 582 -17.30 -2.56 -14.11
N ALA A 583 -16.36 -2.03 -13.33
CA ALA A 583 -15.47 -2.84 -12.51
C ALA A 583 -16.22 -3.59 -11.39
N MET A 584 -17.19 -2.96 -10.76
CA MET A 584 -18.00 -3.53 -9.68
C MET A 584 -19.07 -4.53 -10.20
N ASP A 585 -19.50 -4.41 -11.46
CA ASP A 585 -20.50 -5.30 -12.04
C ASP A 585 -19.89 -6.53 -12.73
N SER A 586 -18.82 -6.37 -13.48
CA SER A 586 -18.23 -7.45 -14.30
C SER A 586 -16.80 -7.81 -13.95
N GLY A 587 -16.18 -7.13 -12.98
CA GLY A 587 -14.78 -7.35 -12.63
C GLY A 587 -13.78 -6.58 -13.49
N PHE A 588 -14.27 -5.72 -14.39
CA PHE A 588 -13.52 -4.97 -15.41
C PHE A 588 -12.66 -5.87 -16.30
N THR A 589 -13.14 -6.10 -17.52
CA THR A 589 -12.37 -6.75 -18.59
C THR A 589 -12.17 -5.75 -19.72
N HIS A 590 -10.96 -5.21 -19.86
CA HIS A 590 -10.58 -4.59 -21.12
C HIS A 590 -10.01 -5.64 -22.06
N ALA A 591 -10.38 -5.55 -23.32
CA ALA A 591 -9.81 -6.34 -24.39
C ALA A 591 -8.31 -6.04 -24.46
N ASP A 592 -7.52 -7.09 -24.26
CA ASP A 592 -6.18 -7.33 -24.81
C ASP A 592 -4.93 -6.74 -24.11
N GLU A 593 -4.24 -7.60 -23.33
CA GLU A 593 -2.78 -7.85 -23.48
C GLU A 593 -2.22 -9.07 -22.71
N SER A 594 -3.01 -9.94 -22.06
CA SER A 594 -2.44 -11.14 -21.40
C SER A 594 -3.29 -12.42 -21.43
N ASN A 595 -4.20 -12.56 -22.39
CA ASN A 595 -4.97 -13.80 -22.55
C ASN A 595 -5.12 -14.22 -24.02
N GLN A 596 -4.02 -14.19 -24.77
CA GLN A 596 -3.98 -14.94 -26.02
C GLN A 596 -3.94 -16.43 -25.64
N VAL A 597 -5.08 -17.10 -25.80
CA VAL A 597 -5.07 -18.53 -26.15
C VAL A 597 -4.10 -18.64 -27.34
N PRO A 598 -3.04 -19.47 -27.25
CA PRO A 598 -2.07 -19.60 -28.32
C PRO A 598 -2.75 -19.73 -29.68
N THR A 599 -2.26 -19.01 -30.69
CA THR A 599 -2.87 -18.98 -32.03
C THR A 599 -3.13 -20.40 -32.56
N GLU A 600 -2.24 -21.35 -32.28
CA GLU A 600 -2.40 -22.75 -32.67
C GLU A 600 -3.60 -23.44 -32.00
N GLU A 601 -3.91 -23.09 -30.75
CA GLU A 601 -5.06 -23.64 -30.01
C GLU A 601 -6.37 -23.05 -30.52
N LEU A 602 -6.43 -21.75 -30.82
CA LEU A 602 -7.59 -21.13 -31.49
C LEU A 602 -7.85 -21.71 -32.88
N ILE A 603 -6.80 -22.03 -33.63
CA ILE A 603 -6.95 -22.67 -34.95
C ILE A 603 -7.43 -24.12 -34.79
N ALA A 604 -6.94 -24.84 -33.78
CA ALA A 604 -7.32 -26.23 -33.51
C ALA A 604 -8.78 -26.37 -33.05
N GLU A 605 -9.35 -25.37 -32.38
CA GLU A 605 -10.77 -25.34 -31.98
C GLU A 605 -11.74 -25.14 -33.16
N GLY A 606 -11.25 -24.64 -34.29
CA GLY A 606 -12.04 -24.43 -35.51
C GLY A 606 -12.85 -23.14 -35.55
N GLU A 607 -13.59 -22.93 -36.64
CA GLU A 607 -14.44 -21.73 -36.80
C GLU A 607 -15.58 -21.69 -35.77
N SER A 608 -15.83 -20.51 -35.21
CA SER A 608 -16.82 -20.29 -34.17
C SER A 608 -17.49 -18.91 -34.30
N HIS A 609 -18.23 -18.51 -33.26
CA HIS A 609 -18.77 -17.15 -33.19
C HIS A 609 -17.71 -16.08 -32.90
N THR A 610 -16.51 -16.47 -32.47
CA THR A 610 -15.37 -15.57 -32.20
C THR A 610 -14.13 -15.89 -33.03
N VAL A 611 -14.15 -16.95 -33.86
CA VAL A 611 -13.03 -17.35 -34.73
C VAL A 611 -13.54 -17.55 -36.17
N GLU A 612 -12.86 -16.95 -37.15
CA GLU A 612 -13.15 -17.13 -38.59
C GLU A 612 -11.84 -17.40 -39.35
N PHE A 613 -11.88 -18.32 -40.32
CA PHE A 613 -10.75 -18.60 -41.20
C PHE A 613 -10.99 -18.08 -42.62
N LYS A 614 -9.93 -17.57 -43.23
CA LYS A 614 -9.90 -17.22 -44.65
C LYS A 614 -8.56 -17.60 -45.24
N ALA A 615 -8.58 -18.43 -46.27
CA ALA A 615 -7.35 -18.84 -46.94
C ALA A 615 -6.60 -17.66 -47.57
N SER A 616 -7.31 -16.57 -47.88
CA SER A 616 -6.77 -15.36 -48.50
C SER A 616 -7.69 -14.15 -48.27
N ALA A 617 -7.12 -12.95 -48.13
CA ALA A 617 -7.82 -11.67 -48.12
C ALA A 617 -7.89 -10.99 -49.50
N PHE A 618 -6.95 -11.30 -50.39
CA PHE A 618 -6.78 -10.55 -51.66
C PHE A 618 -6.90 -11.42 -52.93
N LEU A 619 -6.64 -12.72 -52.85
CA LEU A 619 -6.53 -13.63 -53.97
C LEU A 619 -7.75 -14.56 -54.06
N ASP A 620 -8.28 -14.73 -55.27
CA ASP A 620 -9.17 -15.85 -55.57
C ASP A 620 -8.35 -17.11 -55.90
N LEU A 621 -8.40 -18.13 -55.04
CA LEU A 621 -7.62 -19.37 -55.22
C LEU A 621 -8.08 -20.23 -56.41
N ARG A 622 -9.27 -19.98 -56.98
CA ARG A 622 -9.82 -20.71 -58.13
C ARG A 622 -9.48 -20.02 -59.45
N THR A 623 -9.46 -18.69 -59.49
CA THR A 623 -9.17 -17.90 -60.71
C THR A 623 -7.77 -17.30 -60.73
N ASN A 624 -7.06 -17.35 -59.60
CA ASN A 624 -5.73 -16.77 -59.35
C ASN A 624 -5.65 -15.26 -59.69
N GLN A 625 -6.75 -14.53 -59.50
CA GLN A 625 -6.86 -13.10 -59.75
C GLN A 625 -7.34 -12.35 -58.49
N ALA A 626 -6.94 -11.09 -58.34
CA ALA A 626 -7.38 -10.25 -57.23
C ALA A 626 -8.79 -9.70 -57.48
N GLU A 627 -9.73 -9.96 -56.56
CA GLU A 627 -11.14 -9.61 -56.71
C GLU A 627 -11.58 -8.58 -55.65
N ALA A 628 -12.42 -7.62 -56.03
CA ALA A 628 -12.91 -6.59 -55.10
C ALA A 628 -13.89 -7.15 -54.06
N GLU A 629 -14.74 -8.11 -54.43
CA GLU A 629 -15.74 -8.71 -53.52
C GLU A 629 -15.10 -9.52 -52.38
N ARG A 630 -13.98 -10.21 -52.61
CA ARG A 630 -13.27 -10.94 -51.54
C ARG A 630 -12.71 -10.01 -50.46
N ARG A 631 -12.13 -8.88 -50.86
CA ARG A 631 -11.68 -7.83 -49.94
C ARG A 631 -12.84 -7.32 -49.07
N TYR A 632 -14.02 -7.22 -49.66
CA TYR A 632 -15.22 -6.79 -48.95
C TYR A 632 -15.67 -7.80 -47.90
N ILE A 633 -15.53 -9.12 -48.14
CA ILE A 633 -15.83 -10.17 -47.15
C ILE A 633 -15.00 -9.99 -45.88
N ILE A 634 -13.70 -9.69 -46.00
CA ILE A 634 -12.82 -9.47 -44.84
C ILE A 634 -13.35 -8.32 -43.98
N VAL A 635 -13.68 -7.19 -44.58
CA VAL A 635 -14.16 -6.03 -43.81
C VAL A 635 -15.57 -6.26 -43.26
N ARG A 636 -16.43 -7.01 -43.97
CA ARG A 636 -17.72 -7.45 -43.43
C ARG A 636 -17.56 -8.32 -42.18
N THR A 637 -16.62 -9.26 -42.18
CA THR A 637 -16.33 -10.10 -41.00
C THR A 637 -15.83 -9.25 -39.84
N VAL A 638 -14.91 -8.32 -40.08
CA VAL A 638 -14.44 -7.38 -39.04
C VAL A 638 -15.61 -6.55 -38.47
N CYS A 639 -16.48 -6.01 -39.32
CA CYS A 639 -17.69 -5.31 -38.89
C CYS A 639 -18.64 -6.22 -38.09
N GLY A 640 -18.77 -7.49 -38.51
CA GLY A 640 -19.56 -8.50 -37.82
C GLY A 640 -19.05 -8.79 -36.41
N PHE A 641 -17.74 -8.89 -36.21
CA PHE A 641 -17.12 -9.05 -34.89
C PHE A 641 -17.26 -7.79 -34.03
N LEU A 642 -17.08 -6.59 -34.61
CA LEU A 642 -17.27 -5.32 -33.91
C LEU A 642 -18.70 -5.18 -33.35
N ASN A 643 -19.71 -5.66 -34.07
CA ASN A 643 -21.10 -5.58 -33.65
C ASN A 643 -21.60 -6.80 -32.84
N ALA A 644 -20.70 -7.70 -32.46
CA ALA A 644 -21.00 -8.90 -31.67
C ALA A 644 -19.97 -9.04 -30.53
N ASP A 645 -19.63 -10.26 -30.13
CA ASP A 645 -18.74 -10.55 -28.99
C ASP A 645 -17.23 -10.33 -29.28
N GLY A 646 -16.89 -9.66 -30.38
CA GLY A 646 -15.51 -9.58 -30.86
C GLY A 646 -15.01 -10.92 -31.43
N GLY A 647 -13.71 -11.00 -31.73
CA GLY A 647 -13.12 -12.24 -32.25
C GLY A 647 -11.77 -12.07 -32.94
N SER A 648 -11.30 -13.19 -33.49
CA SER A 648 -10.10 -13.28 -34.33
C SER A 648 -10.45 -13.79 -35.72
N LEU A 649 -10.04 -13.05 -36.75
CA LEU A 649 -10.04 -13.51 -38.14
C LEU A 649 -8.62 -13.93 -38.53
N PHE A 650 -8.44 -15.19 -38.91
CA PHE A 650 -7.17 -15.71 -39.41
C PHE A 650 -7.15 -15.74 -40.94
N ILE A 651 -6.22 -15.00 -41.52
CA ILE A 651 -5.97 -14.93 -42.97
C ILE A 651 -4.72 -15.75 -43.29
N GLY A 652 -4.80 -16.59 -44.32
CA GLY A 652 -3.79 -17.58 -44.65
C GLY A 652 -4.04 -18.94 -43.99
N VAL A 653 -5.30 -19.22 -43.61
CA VAL A 653 -5.77 -20.48 -43.01
C VAL A 653 -7.01 -20.95 -43.78
N GLU A 654 -7.03 -22.20 -44.23
CA GLU A 654 -8.20 -22.81 -44.90
C GLU A 654 -9.33 -23.11 -43.91
N ASP A 655 -10.53 -23.37 -44.43
CA ASP A 655 -11.74 -23.60 -43.61
C ASP A 655 -11.61 -24.84 -42.69
N ASP A 656 -10.67 -25.76 -42.99
CA ASP A 656 -10.35 -26.93 -42.17
C ASP A 656 -9.23 -26.68 -41.13
N GLY A 657 -8.76 -25.44 -41.01
CA GLY A 657 -7.70 -25.03 -40.09
C GLY A 657 -6.28 -25.20 -40.64
N ASN A 658 -6.11 -25.67 -41.89
CA ASN A 658 -4.77 -25.83 -42.48
C ASN A 658 -4.12 -24.48 -42.82
N PRO A 659 -2.89 -24.19 -42.35
CA PRO A 659 -2.20 -22.95 -42.69
C PRO A 659 -1.67 -23.01 -44.14
N VAL A 660 -2.13 -22.08 -44.99
CA VAL A 660 -1.66 -21.90 -46.36
C VAL A 660 -0.60 -20.81 -46.50
N GLY A 661 -0.59 -19.83 -45.59
CA GLY A 661 0.38 -18.73 -45.54
C GLY A 661 -0.02 -17.50 -46.37
N LEU A 662 0.72 -16.40 -46.23
CA LEU A 662 0.44 -15.11 -46.88
C LEU A 662 1.20 -14.87 -48.18
N GLU A 663 2.09 -15.78 -48.60
CA GLU A 663 2.94 -15.60 -49.78
C GLU A 663 2.15 -15.49 -51.09
N GLY A 664 0.96 -16.12 -51.16
CA GLY A 664 0.03 -15.96 -52.29
C GLY A 664 -0.55 -14.55 -52.36
N ASP A 665 -1.03 -14.03 -51.23
CA ASP A 665 -1.63 -12.71 -51.15
C ASP A 665 -0.62 -11.60 -51.43
N MET A 666 0.57 -11.68 -50.81
CA MET A 666 1.63 -10.69 -51.01
C MET A 666 2.05 -10.57 -52.48
N ARG A 667 2.13 -11.71 -53.19
CA ARG A 667 2.37 -11.73 -54.64
C ARG A 667 1.23 -11.10 -55.42
N SER A 668 -0.03 -11.38 -55.05
CA SER A 668 -1.22 -10.88 -55.75
C SER A 668 -1.36 -9.35 -55.71
N ILE A 669 -0.92 -8.71 -54.62
CA ILE A 669 -0.96 -7.26 -54.43
C ILE A 669 0.40 -6.58 -54.61
N ASN A 670 1.42 -7.33 -55.06
CA ASN A 670 2.77 -6.86 -55.32
C ASN A 670 3.42 -6.12 -54.13
N VAL A 671 3.35 -6.72 -52.94
CA VAL A 671 4.05 -6.23 -51.73
C VAL A 671 5.22 -7.15 -51.38
N PRO A 672 6.39 -6.60 -51.02
CA PRO A 672 7.62 -7.37 -50.79
C PRO A 672 7.76 -7.93 -49.38
N ASP A 673 6.98 -7.44 -48.40
CA ASP A 673 7.14 -7.74 -46.98
C ASP A 673 5.80 -7.66 -46.21
N LEU A 674 5.81 -8.13 -44.96
CA LEU A 674 4.64 -8.18 -44.08
C LEU A 674 4.19 -6.77 -43.63
N ASP A 675 5.12 -5.83 -43.47
CA ASP A 675 4.79 -4.46 -43.04
C ASP A 675 3.93 -3.75 -44.10
N LYS A 676 4.29 -3.89 -45.38
CA LYS A 676 3.50 -3.36 -46.50
C LYS A 676 2.21 -4.13 -46.71
N TYR A 677 2.19 -5.43 -46.41
CA TYR A 677 0.95 -6.21 -46.38
C TYR A 677 -0.01 -5.69 -45.31
N GLU A 678 0.48 -5.43 -44.10
CA GLU A 678 -0.31 -4.84 -43.00
C GLU A 678 -0.87 -3.49 -43.38
N LEU A 679 -0.03 -2.59 -43.92
CA LEU A 679 -0.46 -1.27 -44.37
C LEU A 679 -1.61 -1.38 -45.39
N ARG A 680 -1.49 -2.31 -46.34
CA ARG A 680 -2.51 -2.54 -47.37
C ARG A 680 -3.82 -3.10 -46.81
N LEU A 681 -3.73 -3.96 -45.80
CA LEU A 681 -4.88 -4.50 -45.08
C LEU A 681 -5.57 -3.41 -44.25
N ARG A 682 -4.80 -2.56 -43.56
CA ARG A 682 -5.34 -1.42 -42.79
C ARG A 682 -6.03 -0.41 -43.68
N GLU A 683 -5.40 0.00 -44.78
CA GLU A 683 -6.01 0.87 -45.79
C GLU A 683 -7.36 0.30 -46.28
N MET A 684 -7.43 -1.01 -46.50
CA MET A 684 -8.66 -1.67 -46.95
C MET A 684 -9.79 -1.57 -45.92
N ILE A 685 -9.48 -1.77 -44.64
CA ILE A 685 -10.42 -1.67 -43.51
C ILE A 685 -10.89 -0.22 -43.33
N GLU A 686 -9.96 0.75 -43.33
CA GLU A 686 -10.22 2.19 -43.17
C GLU A 686 -11.09 2.76 -44.30
N ASN A 687 -10.99 2.21 -45.51
CA ASN A 687 -11.81 2.66 -46.64
C ASN A 687 -13.30 2.35 -46.49
N HIS A 688 -13.69 1.44 -45.59
CA HIS A 688 -15.07 1.00 -45.40
C HIS A 688 -15.61 1.21 -43.98
N LEU A 689 -14.73 1.41 -42.97
CA LEU A 689 -15.08 1.74 -41.59
C LEU A 689 -14.68 3.18 -41.23
N SER A 690 -15.20 3.71 -40.12
CA SER A 690 -14.73 5.02 -39.62
C SER A 690 -13.27 4.94 -39.17
N THR A 691 -12.48 6.01 -39.33
CA THR A 691 -11.06 6.04 -38.93
C THR A 691 -10.86 5.67 -37.46
N THR A 692 -11.73 6.16 -36.58
CA THR A 692 -11.71 5.84 -35.14
C THR A 692 -11.98 4.37 -34.86
N THR A 693 -12.88 3.74 -35.63
CA THR A 693 -13.21 2.31 -35.48
C THR A 693 -12.15 1.41 -36.09
N ALA A 694 -11.59 1.78 -37.26
CA ALA A 694 -10.52 1.00 -37.88
C ALA A 694 -9.26 0.96 -36.99
N ALA A 695 -8.99 2.04 -36.25
CA ALA A 695 -7.86 2.11 -35.32
C ALA A 695 -7.97 1.15 -34.13
N THR A 696 -9.16 0.63 -33.80
CA THR A 696 -9.33 -0.34 -32.70
C THR A 696 -9.05 -1.78 -33.12
N VAL A 697 -8.84 -2.03 -34.41
CA VAL A 697 -8.53 -3.37 -34.94
C VAL A 697 -7.02 -3.62 -34.87
N ARG A 698 -6.63 -4.68 -34.16
CA ARG A 698 -5.21 -5.12 -34.06
C ARG A 698 -4.91 -6.14 -35.15
N VAL A 699 -3.68 -6.13 -35.65
CA VAL A 699 -3.21 -7.06 -36.69
C VAL A 699 -1.88 -7.63 -36.23
N GLU A 700 -1.76 -8.95 -36.29
CA GLU A 700 -0.55 -9.68 -35.89
C GLU A 700 -0.17 -10.72 -36.95
N PHE A 701 1.09 -11.17 -36.94
CA PHE A 701 1.64 -12.14 -37.90
C PHE A 701 2.27 -13.38 -37.24
N PRO A 702 1.45 -14.22 -36.57
CA PRO A 702 1.92 -15.44 -35.95
C PRO A 702 2.43 -16.45 -37.00
N ALA A 703 3.32 -17.35 -36.56
CA ALA A 703 3.87 -18.40 -37.40
C ALA A 703 3.28 -19.75 -36.97
N VAL A 704 2.50 -20.37 -37.85
CA VAL A 704 1.82 -21.66 -37.57
C VAL A 704 2.33 -22.69 -38.56
N SER A 705 2.86 -23.81 -38.05
CA SER A 705 3.47 -24.88 -38.87
C SER A 705 4.53 -24.37 -39.86
N GLY A 706 5.31 -23.36 -39.46
CA GLY A 706 6.37 -22.76 -40.26
C GLY A 706 5.92 -21.76 -41.33
N LYS A 707 4.63 -21.47 -41.45
CA LYS A 707 4.09 -20.46 -42.37
C LYS A 707 3.61 -19.22 -41.62
N LYS A 708 3.80 -18.05 -42.21
CA LYS A 708 3.28 -16.78 -41.66
C LYS A 708 1.82 -16.61 -42.06
N ILE A 709 0.97 -16.43 -41.06
CA ILE A 709 -0.46 -16.10 -41.23
C ILE A 709 -0.72 -14.70 -40.68
N CYS A 710 -1.88 -14.12 -40.95
CA CYS A 710 -2.30 -12.83 -40.40
C CYS A 710 -3.50 -13.03 -39.47
N GLN A 711 -3.40 -12.57 -38.24
CA GLN A 711 -4.49 -12.57 -37.27
C GLN A 711 -5.01 -11.14 -37.11
N VAL A 712 -6.28 -10.92 -37.43
CA VAL A 712 -6.98 -9.66 -37.21
C VAL A 712 -7.82 -9.80 -35.95
N ILE A 713 -7.43 -9.12 -34.88
CA ILE A 713 -8.06 -9.19 -33.55
C ILE A 713 -8.99 -8.00 -33.40
N VAL A 714 -10.25 -8.30 -33.07
CA VAL A 714 -11.36 -7.35 -33.05
C VAL A 714 -12.04 -7.41 -31.69
N ALA A 715 -12.04 -6.29 -30.95
CA ALA A 715 -12.82 -6.16 -29.73
C ALA A 715 -14.29 -5.80 -30.05
N PRO A 716 -15.26 -6.18 -29.20
CA PRO A 716 -16.63 -5.68 -29.29
C PRO A 716 -16.67 -4.15 -29.28
N ALA A 717 -17.50 -3.55 -30.12
CA ALA A 717 -17.71 -2.11 -30.14
C ALA A 717 -18.76 -1.71 -29.09
N ILE A 718 -18.48 -0.63 -28.34
CA ILE A 718 -19.41 -0.06 -27.35
C ILE A 718 -20.61 0.69 -27.97
N ARG A 719 -20.64 0.80 -29.30
CA ARG A 719 -21.73 1.42 -30.07
C ARG A 719 -21.86 0.73 -31.43
N PRO A 720 -23.04 0.77 -32.07
CA PRO A 720 -23.24 0.18 -33.39
C PRO A 720 -22.24 0.70 -34.44
N VAL A 721 -21.58 -0.21 -35.14
CA VAL A 721 -20.65 0.06 -36.24
C VAL A 721 -21.31 -0.22 -37.58
N PHE A 722 -21.16 0.72 -38.52
CA PHE A 722 -21.69 0.59 -39.87
C PHE A 722 -20.56 0.50 -40.89
N LEU A 723 -20.74 -0.37 -41.88
CA LEU A 723 -19.84 -0.56 -43.01
C LEU A 723 -20.33 0.25 -44.20
N LYS A 724 -19.45 0.96 -44.91
CA LYS A 724 -19.82 1.71 -46.12
C LYS A 724 -19.42 0.95 -47.38
N ARG A 725 -20.39 0.64 -48.25
CA ARG A 725 -20.09 0.01 -49.55
C ARG A 725 -19.63 1.05 -50.58
N THR A 726 -18.44 0.85 -51.16
CA THR A 726 -17.82 1.80 -52.11
C THR A 726 -18.38 1.68 -53.53
N LYS A 727 -18.21 2.73 -54.35
CA LYS A 727 -18.66 2.75 -55.77
C LYS A 727 -17.99 1.68 -56.63
N ALA A 728 -16.76 1.27 -56.29
CA ALA A 728 -16.02 0.21 -56.98
C ALA A 728 -16.67 -1.18 -56.82
N LEU A 729 -17.52 -1.36 -55.81
CA LEU A 729 -18.31 -2.57 -55.54
C LEU A 729 -19.78 -2.42 -55.97
N GLY A 730 -20.11 -1.43 -56.80
CA GLY A 730 -21.48 -1.15 -57.23
C GLY A 730 -22.37 -0.46 -56.18
N GLY A 731 -21.80 -0.03 -55.04
CA GLY A 731 -22.53 0.65 -53.96
C GLY A 731 -22.76 2.15 -54.22
N LYS A 732 -23.92 2.68 -53.82
CA LYS A 732 -24.24 4.13 -53.85
C LYS A 732 -23.87 4.87 -52.55
N GLY A 733 -22.96 4.31 -51.74
CA GLY A 733 -22.61 4.84 -50.41
C GLY A 733 -23.59 4.44 -49.31
N GLU A 734 -24.35 3.37 -49.53
CA GLU A 734 -25.23 2.76 -48.53
C GLU A 734 -24.40 2.23 -47.36
N VAL A 735 -24.96 2.39 -46.15
CA VAL A 735 -24.40 1.87 -44.91
C VAL A 735 -25.04 0.53 -44.57
N GLU A 736 -24.20 -0.45 -44.29
CA GLU A 736 -24.58 -1.83 -43.98
C GLU A 736 -24.28 -2.12 -42.51
N PHE A 737 -25.18 -2.82 -41.83
CA PHE A 737 -25.01 -3.26 -40.45
C PHE A 737 -24.87 -4.78 -40.41
N CYS A 738 -23.64 -5.25 -40.23
CA CYS A 738 -23.32 -6.68 -40.21
C CYS A 738 -23.10 -7.15 -38.77
N VAL A 739 -23.56 -8.35 -38.43
CA VAL A 739 -23.42 -8.98 -37.11
C VAL A 739 -22.96 -10.42 -37.29
N ARG A 740 -22.05 -10.88 -36.43
CA ARG A 740 -21.65 -12.28 -36.36
C ARG A 740 -22.69 -13.11 -35.60
N ARG A 741 -23.20 -14.18 -36.21
CA ARG A 741 -24.15 -15.14 -35.59
C ARG A 741 -23.69 -16.57 -35.86
N GLY A 742 -23.29 -17.29 -34.82
CA GLY A 742 -22.65 -18.59 -35.00
C GLY A 742 -21.40 -18.45 -35.87
N ASN A 743 -21.20 -19.35 -36.83
CA ASN A 743 -20.07 -19.28 -37.76
C ASN A 743 -20.34 -18.44 -39.04
N ALA A 744 -21.34 -17.54 -39.05
CA ALA A 744 -21.66 -16.72 -40.22
C ALA A 744 -21.81 -15.22 -39.91
N THR A 745 -21.42 -14.37 -40.86
CA THR A 745 -21.60 -12.92 -40.80
C THR A 745 -22.86 -12.52 -41.59
N VAL A 746 -23.87 -12.00 -40.90
CA VAL A 746 -25.20 -11.71 -41.46
C VAL A 746 -25.44 -10.21 -41.52
N LEU A 747 -26.08 -9.73 -42.61
CA LEU A 747 -26.54 -8.36 -42.75
C LEU A 747 -27.92 -8.22 -42.08
N LEU A 748 -28.07 -7.29 -41.13
CA LEU A 748 -29.38 -6.97 -40.54
C LEU A 748 -29.88 -5.63 -41.10
N GLN A 749 -31.19 -5.55 -41.34
CA GLN A 749 -31.86 -4.36 -41.87
C GLN A 749 -33.25 -4.19 -41.21
N GLY A 750 -33.80 -2.98 -41.28
CA GLY A 750 -35.14 -2.66 -40.78
C GLY A 750 -35.32 -2.98 -39.29
N ASP A 751 -36.49 -3.49 -38.92
CA ASP A 751 -36.88 -3.77 -37.53
C ASP A 751 -35.91 -4.74 -36.81
N HIS A 752 -35.32 -5.70 -37.54
CA HIS A 752 -34.36 -6.65 -36.97
C HIS A 752 -33.06 -5.97 -36.53
N MET A 753 -32.62 -4.94 -37.26
CA MET A 753 -31.44 -4.15 -36.90
C MET A 753 -31.73 -3.27 -35.70
N GLU A 754 -32.86 -2.56 -35.69
CA GLU A 754 -33.22 -1.67 -34.58
C GLU A 754 -33.43 -2.45 -33.27
N ARG A 755 -34.13 -3.58 -33.33
CA ARG A 755 -34.29 -4.46 -32.17
C ARG A 755 -32.95 -5.00 -31.66
N TYR A 756 -32.06 -5.43 -32.56
CA TYR A 756 -30.73 -5.89 -32.16
C TYR A 756 -29.93 -4.76 -31.51
N LYS A 757 -30.01 -3.53 -32.03
CA LYS A 757 -29.31 -2.37 -31.45
C LYS A 757 -29.83 -2.04 -30.05
N GLU A 758 -31.14 -2.12 -29.85
CA GLU A 758 -31.78 -1.88 -28.55
C GLU A 758 -31.45 -3.00 -27.55
N GLU A 759 -31.51 -4.27 -27.95
CA GLU A 759 -31.16 -5.40 -27.09
C GLU A 759 -29.67 -5.42 -26.72
N HIS A 760 -28.79 -4.99 -27.64
CA HIS A 760 -27.33 -5.09 -27.46
C HIS A 760 -26.68 -3.81 -26.90
N TRP A 761 -27.26 -2.61 -27.13
CA TRP A 761 -26.74 -1.33 -26.61
C TRP A 761 -27.80 -0.40 -25.98
N GLY A 762 -29.08 -0.77 -25.94
CA GLY A 762 -30.20 0.10 -25.53
C GLY A 762 -30.24 0.47 -24.04
N HIS A 763 -29.46 -0.21 -23.19
CA HIS A 763 -29.33 0.14 -21.77
C HIS A 763 -28.44 1.37 -21.48
N HIS A 764 -27.84 1.99 -22.50
CA HIS A 764 -26.99 3.19 -22.37
C HIS A 764 -27.64 4.51 -22.81
N ALA A 765 -28.96 4.55 -23.04
CA ALA A 765 -29.66 5.78 -23.38
C ALA A 765 -30.02 6.60 -22.13
N LEU A 766 -29.25 7.66 -21.85
CA LEU A 766 -29.65 8.74 -20.94
C LEU A 766 -31.03 9.28 -21.36
N PRO A 767 -31.98 9.54 -20.43
CA PRO A 767 -33.27 10.13 -20.79
C PRO A 767 -33.07 11.53 -21.39
N ARG A 768 -33.69 11.78 -22.55
CA ARG A 768 -33.87 13.13 -23.08
C ARG A 768 -34.70 13.95 -22.10
N MET A 769 -34.14 15.02 -21.54
CA MET A 769 -34.90 16.04 -20.84
C MET A 769 -35.56 16.97 -21.88
N GLU A 770 -36.89 17.03 -21.89
CA GLU A 770 -37.64 18.19 -22.40
C GLU A 770 -37.84 19.22 -21.28
N PRO A 771 -38.00 20.52 -21.61
CA PRO A 771 -38.09 21.59 -20.63
C PRO A 771 -39.54 21.86 -20.18
N GLU A 772 -39.66 22.63 -19.08
CA GLU A 772 -40.87 23.05 -18.34
C GLU A 772 -41.23 22.08 -17.19
N GLY A 773 -41.33 22.46 -15.92
CA GLY A 773 -41.63 23.76 -15.32
C GLY A 773 -42.92 23.61 -14.51
N GLN A 774 -42.83 23.34 -13.19
CA GLN A 774 -43.70 23.90 -12.15
C GLN A 774 -43.41 23.31 -10.76
N VAL A 775 -43.50 24.22 -9.79
CA VAL A 775 -43.34 24.04 -8.35
C VAL A 775 -44.43 23.11 -7.80
N GLY A 776 -44.02 22.15 -6.97
CA GLY A 776 -44.89 21.31 -6.15
C GLY A 776 -44.15 20.88 -4.89
N ASP A 777 -44.57 21.45 -3.77
CA ASP A 777 -44.03 21.32 -2.42
C ASP A 777 -44.38 19.95 -1.82
N THR A 778 -43.39 19.14 -1.44
CA THR A 778 -43.51 18.15 -0.36
C THR A 778 -42.13 17.86 0.23
N THR A 779 -42.01 18.25 1.49
CA THR A 779 -41.02 17.91 2.51
C THR A 779 -40.61 16.44 2.55
N ASP A 780 -39.39 16.24 3.10
CA ASP A 780 -38.71 15.00 3.49
C ASP A 780 -37.95 14.24 2.39
N ILE A 781 -36.64 14.50 2.32
CA ILE A 781 -35.53 13.55 2.55
C ILE A 781 -34.24 14.39 2.47
N ASP A 782 -33.72 14.84 3.62
CA ASP A 782 -32.40 15.48 3.69
C ASP A 782 -31.65 14.93 4.91
N HIS A 783 -31.07 13.74 4.74
CA HIS A 783 -30.08 13.17 5.67
C HIS A 783 -28.92 12.54 4.89
N LEU A 784 -28.12 13.41 4.25
CA LEU A 784 -26.68 13.17 4.14
C LEU A 784 -26.12 13.17 5.57
N VAL A 785 -25.64 12.03 6.08
CA VAL A 785 -25.09 11.95 7.44
C VAL A 785 -23.79 12.77 7.50
N SER A 786 -23.92 14.05 7.84
CA SER A 786 -22.82 14.90 8.28
C SER A 786 -22.26 14.31 9.58
N SER A 787 -20.94 14.20 9.72
CA SER A 787 -20.32 13.91 11.02
C SER A 787 -20.88 14.86 12.07
N PRO A 788 -21.29 14.38 13.25
CA PRO A 788 -21.84 15.27 14.24
C PRO A 788 -20.79 16.23 14.78
N GLU A 789 -21.23 17.41 15.22
CA GLU A 789 -20.34 18.36 15.91
C GLU A 789 -20.10 17.92 17.35
N PHE A 790 -18.86 18.12 17.80
CA PHE A 790 -18.40 17.93 19.16
C PHE A 790 -18.11 19.30 19.79
N GLU A 791 -18.41 19.45 21.07
CA GLU A 791 -18.04 20.61 21.86
C GLU A 791 -17.19 20.20 23.07
N MET A 792 -16.32 21.09 23.50
CA MET A 792 -15.58 20.97 24.75
C MET A 792 -15.68 22.27 25.51
N ARG A 793 -16.09 22.15 26.78
CA ARG A 793 -16.22 23.26 27.73
C ARG A 793 -15.30 23.02 28.90
N VAL A 794 -14.23 23.81 29.00
CA VAL A 794 -13.22 23.68 30.06
C VAL A 794 -12.82 25.07 30.54
N ASP A 795 -12.92 25.33 31.84
CA ASP A 795 -12.53 26.59 32.49
C ASP A 795 -13.08 27.86 31.79
N GLY A 796 -14.34 27.79 31.35
CA GLY A 796 -15.03 28.90 30.66
C GLY A 796 -14.72 29.04 29.16
N LEU A 797 -13.84 28.21 28.61
CA LEU A 797 -13.56 28.15 27.17
C LEU A 797 -14.57 27.27 26.45
N LEU A 798 -14.99 27.68 25.25
CA LEU A 798 -15.80 26.87 24.34
C LEU A 798 -15.04 26.60 23.02
N ALA A 799 -14.80 25.33 22.73
CA ALA A 799 -14.26 24.88 21.46
C ALA A 799 -15.22 23.90 20.78
N THR A 800 -15.26 23.95 19.46
CA THR A 800 -16.08 23.05 18.63
C THR A 800 -15.21 22.30 17.64
N ALA A 801 -15.58 21.06 17.36
CA ALA A 801 -14.83 20.19 16.46
C ALA A 801 -15.77 19.25 15.70
N GLN A 802 -15.32 18.70 14.59
CA GLN A 802 -16.07 17.76 13.75
C GLN A 802 -15.09 16.78 13.10
N ILE A 803 -15.54 15.57 12.78
CA ILE A 803 -14.72 14.65 11.98
C ILE A 803 -14.92 15.01 10.51
N ILE A 804 -13.83 15.43 9.86
CA ILE A 804 -13.82 15.79 8.44
C ILE A 804 -12.69 14.97 7.80
N ASP A 805 -13.01 14.19 6.77
CA ASP A 805 -12.04 13.30 6.08
C ASP A 805 -11.38 12.24 7.00
N GLY A 806 -12.05 11.85 8.10
CA GLY A 806 -11.53 10.90 9.09
C GLY A 806 -10.59 11.53 10.14
N ASP A 807 -10.25 12.81 9.99
CA ASP A 807 -9.43 13.57 10.93
C ASP A 807 -10.29 14.44 11.87
N PHE A 808 -9.81 14.61 13.10
CA PHE A 808 -10.50 15.39 14.12
C PHE A 808 -10.21 16.88 13.93
N THR A 809 -11.17 17.63 13.39
CA THR A 809 -10.98 19.03 12.99
C THR A 809 -11.55 19.98 14.02
N VAL A 810 -10.71 20.85 14.61
CA VAL A 810 -11.18 21.95 15.46
C VAL A 810 -11.57 23.12 14.57
N ARG A 811 -12.77 23.68 14.80
CA ARG A 811 -13.36 24.72 13.96
C ARG A 811 -12.78 26.09 14.28
N ALA A 812 -12.69 26.93 13.25
CA ALA A 812 -12.40 28.35 13.39
C ALA A 812 -13.34 29.01 14.41
N GLY A 813 -12.81 29.91 15.23
CA GLY A 813 -13.52 30.55 16.33
C GLY A 813 -13.53 29.76 17.64
N SER A 814 -13.02 28.53 17.66
CA SER A 814 -12.84 27.76 18.90
C SER A 814 -11.88 28.44 19.85
N GLN A 815 -12.31 28.64 21.10
CA GLN A 815 -11.51 29.29 22.14
C GLN A 815 -10.48 28.32 22.70
N VAL A 816 -9.30 28.84 23.02
CA VAL A 816 -8.19 28.07 23.60
C VAL A 816 -7.55 28.84 24.75
N ARG A 817 -6.87 28.13 25.63
CA ARG A 817 -6.11 28.76 26.72
C ARG A 817 -5.01 29.65 26.13
N PRO A 818 -4.80 30.88 26.63
CA PRO A 818 -3.80 31.80 26.09
C PRO A 818 -2.34 31.34 26.25
N ARG A 819 -2.05 30.51 27.26
CA ARG A 819 -0.71 30.01 27.56
C ARG A 819 -0.72 28.52 27.84
N TRP A 820 0.37 27.87 27.46
CA TRP A 820 0.66 26.50 27.86
C TRP A 820 1.03 26.45 29.34
N THR A 821 0.40 25.56 30.11
CA THR A 821 0.55 25.52 31.59
C THR A 821 1.19 24.24 32.11
N ALA A 822 1.52 23.27 31.24
CA ALA A 822 2.24 22.05 31.62
C ALA A 822 3.75 22.16 31.34
N GLY A 823 4.55 21.25 31.91
CA GLY A 823 5.98 21.10 31.60
C GLY A 823 6.23 20.65 30.14
N GLU A 824 7.45 20.21 29.85
CA GLU A 824 7.79 19.70 28.52
C GLU A 824 6.94 18.49 28.11
N HIS A 825 6.37 18.57 26.91
CA HIS A 825 5.54 17.54 26.31
C HIS A 825 5.60 17.71 24.79
N SER A 826 5.44 16.62 24.05
CA SER A 826 5.40 16.61 22.57
C SER A 826 4.35 17.55 21.95
N TYR A 827 3.33 17.95 22.71
CA TYR A 827 2.28 18.87 22.29
C TYR A 827 2.66 20.35 22.47
N ARG A 828 3.64 20.66 23.32
CA ARG A 828 4.13 22.03 23.48
C ARG A 828 4.79 22.54 22.20
N GLY A 829 5.56 21.70 21.51
CA GLY A 829 6.13 22.01 20.20
C GLY A 829 5.06 22.28 19.15
N LEU A 830 4.01 21.46 19.12
CA LEU A 830 2.84 21.69 18.25
C LEU A 830 2.16 23.03 18.57
N ARG A 831 1.94 23.34 19.85
CA ARG A 831 1.32 24.62 20.27
C ARG A 831 2.12 25.83 19.77
N ILE A 832 3.44 25.83 19.96
CA ILE A 832 4.34 26.89 19.49
C ILE A 832 4.29 27.01 17.96
N HIS A 833 4.24 25.88 17.25
CA HIS A 833 4.12 25.87 15.79
C HIS A 833 2.80 26.51 15.32
N LEU A 834 1.67 26.18 15.97
CA LEU A 834 0.36 26.74 15.62
C LEU A 834 0.24 28.23 15.92
N GLU A 835 0.85 28.71 17.00
CA GLU A 835 0.94 30.15 17.31
C GLU A 835 1.81 30.88 16.27
N LYS A 836 2.99 30.34 15.93
CA LYS A 836 3.85 30.91 14.87
C LYS A 836 3.20 30.90 13.49
N ALA A 837 2.43 29.87 13.19
CA ALA A 837 1.71 29.72 11.91
C ALA A 837 0.40 30.53 11.85
N GLY A 838 0.09 31.33 12.88
CA GLY A 838 -1.12 32.14 12.98
C GLY A 838 -2.42 31.34 13.03
N VAL A 839 -2.34 30.02 13.26
CA VAL A 839 -3.51 29.12 13.40
C VAL A 839 -4.19 29.37 14.75
N ILE A 840 -3.39 29.58 15.80
CA ILE A 840 -3.86 30.08 17.09
C ILE A 840 -3.36 31.51 17.25
N THR A 841 -4.25 32.42 17.61
CA THR A 841 -3.88 33.82 17.89
C THR A 841 -4.34 34.20 19.27
N VAL A 842 -3.42 34.75 20.06
CA VAL A 842 -3.69 35.31 21.39
C VAL A 842 -4.09 36.79 21.22
N SER A 843 -5.14 37.23 21.91
CA SER A 843 -5.57 38.63 21.90
C SER A 843 -4.47 39.56 22.43
N SER A 844 -4.50 40.82 22.01
CA SER A 844 -3.51 41.84 22.39
C SER A 844 -3.42 42.08 23.90
N ASP A 845 -4.47 41.78 24.65
CA ASP A 845 -4.51 41.86 26.12
C ASP A 845 -4.00 40.58 26.82
N GLY A 846 -3.64 39.53 26.06
CA GLY A 846 -3.12 38.26 26.56
C GLY A 846 -4.15 37.38 27.28
N ARG A 847 -5.43 37.77 27.28
CA ARG A 847 -6.49 37.11 28.09
C ARG A 847 -7.27 36.04 27.35
N THR A 848 -7.33 36.11 26.02
CA THR A 848 -8.07 35.15 25.19
C THR A 848 -7.21 34.63 24.06
N ALA A 849 -7.52 33.46 23.55
CA ALA A 849 -6.92 32.94 22.33
C ALA A 849 -7.94 32.12 21.55
N VAL A 850 -7.84 32.12 20.23
CA VAL A 850 -8.78 31.43 19.34
C VAL A 850 -8.06 30.73 18.19
N PHE A 851 -8.68 29.68 17.66
CA PHE A 851 -8.35 29.16 16.33
C PHE A 851 -8.86 30.15 15.27
N THR A 852 -7.98 30.63 14.39
CA THR A 852 -8.32 31.58 13.32
C THR A 852 -8.87 30.90 12.07
N ARG A 853 -8.60 29.60 11.92
CA ARG A 853 -9.06 28.73 10.83
C ARG A 853 -9.24 27.31 11.34
N ASP A 854 -10.00 26.53 10.60
CA ASP A 854 -10.14 25.09 10.84
C ASP A 854 -8.76 24.42 10.83
N TYR A 855 -8.53 23.54 11.80
CA TYR A 855 -7.27 22.82 11.91
C TYR A 855 -7.49 21.35 12.22
N GLN A 856 -6.93 20.50 11.37
CA GLN A 856 -7.03 19.05 11.45
C GLN A 856 -5.99 18.46 12.39
N PHE A 857 -6.45 17.65 13.34
CA PHE A 857 -5.60 16.90 14.26
C PHE A 857 -5.70 15.40 13.98
N LYS A 858 -4.53 14.73 13.98
CA LYS A 858 -4.42 13.27 13.85
C LYS A 858 -5.07 12.49 15.00
N ALA A 859 -5.41 13.16 16.10
CA ALA A 859 -6.05 12.54 17.26
C ALA A 859 -6.88 13.56 18.07
N PRO A 860 -8.04 13.15 18.62
CA PRO A 860 -8.86 14.01 19.49
C PRO A 860 -8.09 14.56 20.70
N SER A 861 -7.13 13.80 21.25
CA SER A 861 -6.31 14.23 22.39
C SER A 861 -5.33 15.35 22.05
N ALA A 862 -4.81 15.39 20.82
CA ALA A 862 -3.97 16.51 20.37
C ALA A 862 -4.81 17.79 20.23
N ALA A 863 -6.01 17.67 19.66
CA ALA A 863 -6.97 18.77 19.58
C ALA A 863 -7.37 19.29 20.97
N ALA A 864 -7.64 18.38 21.91
CA ALA A 864 -8.01 18.75 23.28
C ALA A 864 -6.86 19.47 24.00
N ALA A 865 -5.63 18.98 23.84
CA ALA A 865 -4.45 19.60 24.44
C ALA A 865 -4.20 21.02 23.93
N MET A 866 -4.53 21.31 22.66
CA MET A 866 -4.41 22.67 22.12
C MET A 866 -5.42 23.63 22.72
N VAL A 867 -6.64 23.17 23.01
CA VAL A 867 -7.67 23.99 23.65
C VAL A 867 -7.36 24.22 25.13
N VAL A 868 -7.02 23.17 25.87
CA VAL A 868 -6.86 23.25 27.34
C VAL A 868 -5.49 23.83 27.74
N GLY A 869 -4.49 23.78 26.85
CA GLY A 869 -3.14 24.31 27.11
C GLY A 869 -2.26 23.40 27.97
N ARG A 870 -2.60 22.10 28.03
CA ARG A 870 -1.86 21.03 28.70
C ARG A 870 -2.26 19.67 28.10
N PRO A 871 -1.46 18.61 28.26
CA PRO A 871 -1.86 17.26 27.85
C PRO A 871 -3.16 16.85 28.54
N THR A 872 -4.12 16.32 27.77
CA THR A 872 -5.43 15.88 28.28
C THR A 872 -6.01 14.76 27.41
N ASN A 873 -7.03 14.07 27.91
CA ASN A 873 -7.67 12.97 27.20
C ASN A 873 -8.86 13.46 26.37
N GLY A 874 -8.61 13.77 25.11
CA GLY A 874 -9.65 14.25 24.20
C GLY A 874 -10.79 13.25 23.97
N ARG A 875 -10.58 11.95 24.21
CA ARG A 875 -11.64 10.95 24.04
C ARG A 875 -12.74 11.08 25.11
N THR A 876 -12.42 11.67 26.26
CA THR A 876 -13.38 11.94 27.35
C THR A 876 -13.82 13.40 27.40
N ASP A 877 -12.95 14.32 26.96
CA ASP A 877 -13.16 15.76 27.10
C ASP A 877 -14.03 16.36 25.99
N TRP A 878 -13.93 15.82 24.76
CA TRP A 878 -14.84 16.16 23.68
C TRP A 878 -16.18 15.44 23.86
N ARG A 879 -17.28 16.17 23.71
CA ARG A 879 -18.65 15.64 23.83
C ARG A 879 -19.47 15.97 22.61
N LEU A 880 -20.42 15.11 22.26
CA LEU A 880 -21.38 15.39 21.21
C LEU A 880 -22.15 16.67 21.55
N ARG A 881 -22.20 17.62 20.63
CA ARG A 881 -22.74 18.96 20.88
C ARG A 881 -24.19 18.87 21.37
N GLY A 882 -24.47 19.49 22.52
CA GLY A 882 -25.80 19.45 23.14
C GLY A 882 -26.11 18.19 23.94
N THR A 883 -25.16 17.27 24.14
CA THR A 883 -25.35 16.06 24.96
C THR A 883 -24.22 15.85 25.98
N ALA A 884 -24.43 14.92 26.92
CA ALA A 884 -23.40 14.48 27.86
C ALA A 884 -22.50 13.37 27.30
N THR A 885 -22.80 12.87 26.09
CA THR A 885 -22.11 11.74 25.47
C THR A 885 -20.70 12.13 25.08
N THR A 886 -19.70 11.46 25.65
CA THR A 886 -18.30 11.68 25.31
C THR A 886 -17.96 11.16 23.91
N PHE A 887 -16.90 11.67 23.30
CA PHE A 887 -16.41 11.18 22.02
C PHE A 887 -16.17 9.67 22.05
N ALA A 888 -15.59 9.13 23.13
CA ALA A 888 -15.39 7.69 23.31
C ALA A 888 -16.69 6.88 23.42
N GLU A 889 -17.76 7.45 23.97
CA GLU A 889 -19.08 6.79 24.06
C GLU A 889 -19.81 6.86 22.73
N TRP A 890 -19.77 8.01 22.05
CA TRP A 890 -20.30 8.16 20.70
C TRP A 890 -19.61 7.22 19.71
N GLU A 891 -18.27 7.14 19.76
CA GLU A 891 -17.49 6.23 18.91
C GLU A 891 -17.74 4.75 19.23
N ARG A 892 -18.18 4.42 20.47
CA ARG A 892 -18.62 3.07 20.86
C ARG A 892 -20.07 2.78 20.47
N GLY A 893 -20.96 3.77 20.59
CA GLY A 893 -22.38 3.67 20.24
C GLY A 893 -22.60 3.57 18.73
N ALA A 894 -21.85 4.34 17.95
CA ALA A 894 -21.78 4.20 16.49
C ALA A 894 -21.25 2.83 16.02
N LYS A 895 -20.65 2.04 16.93
CA LYS A 895 -20.21 0.65 16.68
C LYS A 895 -21.18 -0.40 17.25
N GLY A 896 -22.27 0.02 17.91
CA GLY A 896 -23.20 -0.85 18.64
C GLY A 896 -24.65 -0.80 18.16
N THR A 897 -24.99 0.12 17.27
CA THR A 897 -26.21 0.09 16.44
C THR A 897 -25.81 -0.19 15.01
N ASP A 898 -25.47 -1.45 14.74
CA ASP A 898 -25.54 -2.13 13.44
C ASP A 898 -25.43 -3.65 13.65
#